data_AF-A0A0E0JFL4-F1
#
_entry.id   AF-A0A0E0JFL4-F1
#
_cell.length_a   1.000
_cell.length_b   1.000
_cell.length_c   1.000
_cell.angle_alpha   90.00
_cell.angle_beta   90.00
_cell.angle_gamma   90.00
#
_symmetry.space_group_name_H-M   'P 1'
#
loop_
_entity.id
_entity.type
_entity.pdbx_description
1 polymer ?
#
loop_
_entity_poly.entity_id
_entity_poly.type
_entity_poly.pdbx_seq_one_letter_code
_entity_poly.pdbx_strand_id
1 'polypeptide(L)'
;MAASPPTKKVLVPIVAGTEPVEATVPIDVLRRAGAHVTVASADDELVVEVMYGVRIAADALVAGVDCAAAHFDLIVLPGGVPGAANLGGCAALEAMVRRHAAAGGLYAAICAAPPLALASWGMLNGLKATAHPLFVDKFPPEVAAVDASVVVDASAVTSRGPATSTEFALALVEQLYGKSKAEQIAKEMLVRYDAGYTISEVNSVQWKCNGTTKVLVPVANGTEEMELITIIDVLRRADADVVVAASAGVEIVARHGMRIVADTTLDEAAADDQTSFDLIILPASSNTNSRSKTSSNEKLVALLKKQAAASKPYGAIGAATAHVLELHGLLEGKKAAAHPSMEDGGAGAGAGECESRVVVDGNVITSGGPGTAMEFAVAVVEKLLGRDVAQRESEAARTTPHHKVATFSGERAKNPSGDMMAMARRTASWPRYLLSRAFAAAASEPAAPKRVLVPVAAGTEPVEAAATADVLNRAGARVTVATADPAGGDRGLLVEAAFGVKLVADGRVADLEGEAFDLIALPGGMPGSANLRDCKVLEKMVKKQAEQGALYAAICAAPAVTLAHWGLLKGLKATCYPSFMEKFTAEIIPVDSRVVVDRNAVTSQGPATAIEYALALVEQLYGKEKSEEVAGPLYVRPQPGVDYVIDEFNSVEWKCSGTPQVLVPVANGSEEMEALNLIDILRRAGANVTVASVEDKLQIVTRRHKFNLIADIMVEEAAKREFDLIVMPGGLPGAQKFSSTKVLVDLLKKQAESNKPYGAICASPAYVLEPHGLLKGKKATSFPPMAHLLTDQSACDSRVVVDGNLITSKAPGSATEFALAIVEKLFGREKAVGMAKELIFM
;
A
#
# COMPACT_ATOMS: atom_id res chain seq x y z
N MET A 1 3.61 -56.20 -10.61
CA MET A 1 3.63 -54.93 -9.86
C MET A 1 3.93 -53.84 -10.87
N ALA A 2 2.99 -52.94 -11.17
CA ALA A 2 3.27 -51.80 -12.02
C ALA A 2 4.23 -50.86 -11.25
N ALA A 3 5.30 -50.40 -11.90
CA ALA A 3 6.19 -49.41 -11.31
C ALA A 3 5.38 -48.16 -10.95
N SER A 4 5.56 -47.62 -9.74
CA SER A 4 4.97 -46.34 -9.37
C SER A 4 5.36 -45.28 -10.41
N PRO A 5 4.44 -44.42 -10.86
CA PRO A 5 4.75 -43.39 -11.83
C PRO A 5 5.89 -42.49 -11.30
N PRO A 6 6.77 -41.99 -12.18
CA PRO A 6 7.88 -41.13 -11.76
C PRO A 6 7.35 -39.85 -11.09
N THR A 7 7.94 -39.49 -9.96
CA THR A 7 7.63 -38.27 -9.20
C THR A 7 7.80 -37.04 -10.07
N LYS A 8 6.75 -36.20 -10.17
CA LYS A 8 6.83 -34.94 -10.90
C LYS A 8 7.73 -33.95 -10.16
N LYS A 9 8.61 -33.28 -10.90
CA LYS A 9 9.51 -32.25 -10.36
C LYS A 9 8.94 -30.87 -10.65
N VAL A 10 8.86 -30.01 -9.66
CA VAL A 10 8.32 -28.65 -9.81
C VAL A 10 9.35 -27.65 -9.29
N LEU A 11 9.50 -26.54 -10.01
CA LEU A 11 10.25 -25.38 -9.54
C LEU A 11 9.27 -24.27 -9.12
N VAL A 12 9.46 -23.74 -7.91
CA VAL A 12 8.81 -22.51 -7.46
C VAL A 12 9.93 -21.52 -7.08
N PRO A 13 10.24 -20.53 -7.93
CA PRO A 13 11.20 -19.50 -7.60
C PRO A 13 10.56 -18.47 -6.66
N ILE A 14 11.30 -18.06 -5.65
CA ILE A 14 10.94 -16.98 -4.72
C ILE A 14 12.02 -15.91 -4.74
N VAL A 15 11.65 -14.66 -4.47
CA VAL A 15 12.56 -13.52 -4.46
C VAL A 15 12.03 -12.48 -3.48
N ALA A 16 12.87 -11.53 -3.08
CA ALA A 16 12.43 -10.39 -2.27
C ALA A 16 11.17 -9.74 -2.87
N GLY A 17 10.12 -9.61 -2.06
CA GLY A 17 8.83 -9.07 -2.48
C GLY A 17 7.89 -10.06 -3.19
N THR A 18 8.20 -11.36 -3.23
CA THR A 18 7.24 -12.42 -3.60
C THR A 18 6.01 -12.38 -2.67
N GLU A 19 4.81 -12.61 -3.20
CA GLU A 19 3.63 -12.75 -2.35
C GLU A 19 3.64 -14.13 -1.64
N PRO A 20 3.62 -14.18 -0.30
CA PRO A 20 3.82 -15.42 0.45
C PRO A 20 2.74 -16.50 0.25
N VAL A 21 1.45 -16.14 0.10
CA VAL A 21 0.36 -17.11 -0.09
C VAL A 21 0.43 -17.75 -1.49
N GLU A 22 0.70 -16.95 -2.51
CA GLU A 22 0.87 -17.33 -3.92
C GLU A 22 2.09 -18.23 -4.14
N ALA A 23 3.09 -18.19 -3.26
CA ALA A 23 4.17 -19.17 -3.23
C ALA A 23 3.79 -20.42 -2.42
N THR A 24 3.33 -20.23 -1.18
CA THR A 24 3.12 -21.31 -0.21
C THR A 24 2.03 -22.28 -0.65
N VAL A 25 0.90 -21.77 -1.16
CA VAL A 25 -0.25 -22.61 -1.51
C VAL A 25 0.08 -23.56 -2.68
N PRO A 26 0.66 -23.11 -3.80
CA PRO A 26 1.14 -24.03 -4.83
C PRO A 26 2.18 -25.04 -4.33
N ILE A 27 3.13 -24.63 -3.48
CA ILE A 27 4.15 -25.53 -2.93
C ILE A 27 3.49 -26.66 -2.14
N ASP A 28 2.65 -26.31 -1.16
CA ASP A 28 1.99 -27.25 -0.27
C ASP A 28 1.08 -28.23 -1.04
N VAL A 29 0.18 -27.70 -1.88
CA VAL A 29 -0.80 -28.48 -2.64
C VAL A 29 -0.12 -29.45 -3.62
N LEU A 30 0.94 -29.01 -4.30
CA LEU A 30 1.69 -29.87 -5.22
C LEU A 30 2.45 -30.98 -4.47
N ARG A 31 2.98 -30.69 -3.27
CA ARG A 31 3.61 -31.72 -2.43
C ARG A 31 2.60 -32.72 -1.90
N ARG A 32 1.39 -32.30 -1.51
CA ARG A 32 0.27 -33.19 -1.17
C ARG A 32 -0.13 -34.10 -2.34
N ALA A 33 -0.07 -33.58 -3.57
CA ALA A 33 -0.32 -34.37 -4.77
C ALA A 33 0.79 -35.40 -5.07
N GLY A 34 1.94 -35.32 -4.39
CA GLY A 34 3.08 -36.21 -4.54
C GLY A 34 4.21 -35.66 -5.42
N ALA A 35 4.21 -34.35 -5.74
CA ALA A 35 5.29 -33.72 -6.48
C ALA A 35 6.51 -33.45 -5.58
N HIS A 36 7.70 -33.53 -6.16
CA HIS A 36 8.91 -32.99 -5.59
C HIS A 36 9.03 -31.52 -5.99
N VAL A 37 8.71 -30.61 -5.06
CA VAL A 37 8.77 -29.17 -5.28
C VAL A 37 10.09 -28.61 -4.74
N THR A 38 10.92 -28.09 -5.63
CA THR A 38 12.12 -27.31 -5.32
C THR A 38 11.72 -25.85 -5.17
N VAL A 39 11.87 -25.31 -3.95
CA VAL A 39 11.75 -23.87 -3.70
C VAL A 39 13.12 -23.25 -3.96
N ALA A 40 13.24 -22.36 -4.93
CA ALA A 40 14.54 -21.79 -5.31
C ALA A 40 14.55 -20.27 -5.13
N SER A 41 15.58 -19.74 -4.50
CA SER A 41 15.75 -18.29 -4.40
C SER A 41 16.29 -17.75 -5.73
N ALA A 42 15.61 -16.76 -6.30
CA ALA A 42 16.12 -15.99 -7.42
C ALA A 42 17.05 -14.84 -6.97
N ASP A 43 17.17 -14.62 -5.66
CA ASP A 43 18.21 -13.79 -5.03
C ASP A 43 19.53 -14.58 -4.90
N ASP A 44 20.55 -13.94 -4.32
CA ASP A 44 21.85 -14.55 -4.05
C ASP A 44 21.90 -15.34 -2.72
N GLU A 45 20.85 -15.23 -1.89
CA GLU A 45 20.74 -15.89 -0.59
C GLU A 45 19.62 -16.92 -0.54
N LEU A 46 19.78 -17.96 0.27
CA LEU A 46 18.76 -19.00 0.45
C LEU A 46 17.60 -18.56 1.35
N VAL A 47 17.83 -17.62 2.29
CA VAL A 47 16.75 -17.08 3.12
C VAL A 47 16.21 -15.84 2.44
N VAL A 48 14.95 -15.91 2.03
CA VAL A 48 14.29 -14.83 1.30
C VAL A 48 13.23 -14.21 2.19
N GLU A 49 13.35 -12.89 2.43
CA GLU A 49 12.27 -12.10 2.99
C GLU A 49 11.27 -11.75 1.87
N VAL A 50 10.17 -12.48 1.83
CA VAL A 50 9.06 -12.23 0.92
C VAL A 50 8.15 -11.13 1.52
N MET A 51 7.03 -10.78 0.87
CA MET A 51 6.18 -9.68 1.35
C MET A 51 5.71 -9.90 2.81
N TYR A 52 5.40 -8.77 3.47
CA TYR A 52 4.85 -8.74 4.83
C TYR A 52 5.77 -9.41 5.86
N GLY A 53 7.09 -9.31 5.68
CA GLY A 53 8.10 -9.77 6.64
C GLY A 53 8.13 -11.28 6.86
N VAL A 54 7.55 -12.06 5.93
CA VAL A 54 7.62 -13.53 5.97
C VAL A 54 8.99 -13.96 5.43
N ARG A 55 9.67 -14.87 6.13
CA ARG A 55 10.98 -15.38 5.70
C ARG A 55 10.91 -16.87 5.37
N ILE A 56 11.27 -17.21 4.14
CA ILE A 56 11.27 -18.58 3.61
C ILE A 56 12.71 -18.97 3.28
N ALA A 57 13.16 -20.13 3.75
CA ALA A 57 14.46 -20.69 3.40
C ALA A 57 14.32 -21.61 2.17
N ALA A 58 14.77 -21.14 1.02
CA ALA A 58 14.80 -21.86 -0.25
C ALA A 58 15.77 -23.05 -0.21
N ASP A 59 15.42 -24.10 -0.95
CA ASP A 59 16.18 -25.35 -1.10
C ASP A 59 17.44 -25.18 -1.98
N ALA A 60 17.40 -24.22 -2.90
CA ALA A 60 18.47 -23.94 -3.84
C ALA A 60 18.46 -22.46 -4.27
N LEU A 61 19.53 -22.04 -4.96
CA LEU A 61 19.53 -20.81 -5.76
C LEU A 61 19.11 -21.16 -7.20
N VAL A 62 18.30 -20.32 -7.83
CA VAL A 62 17.91 -20.45 -9.25
C VAL A 62 19.15 -20.44 -10.14
N ALA A 63 20.11 -19.56 -9.84
CA ALA A 63 21.39 -19.48 -10.54
C ALA A 63 22.38 -20.61 -10.15
N GLY A 64 22.03 -21.44 -9.15
CA GLY A 64 22.84 -22.58 -8.72
C GLY A 64 22.93 -23.64 -9.81
N VAL A 65 24.13 -24.21 -10.00
CA VAL A 65 24.44 -25.15 -11.10
C VAL A 65 23.44 -26.32 -11.15
N ASP A 66 23.12 -26.90 -9.99
CA ASP A 66 22.22 -28.05 -9.90
C ASP A 66 20.78 -27.68 -10.23
N CYS A 67 20.30 -26.51 -9.80
CA CYS A 67 18.94 -26.04 -10.09
C CYS A 67 18.80 -25.66 -11.57
N ALA A 68 19.76 -24.90 -12.11
CA ALA A 68 19.74 -24.42 -13.48
C ALA A 68 19.81 -25.55 -14.53
N ALA A 69 20.47 -26.66 -14.18
CA ALA A 69 20.60 -27.86 -15.01
C ALA A 69 19.49 -28.90 -14.77
N ALA A 70 18.66 -28.73 -13.74
CA ALA A 70 17.60 -29.68 -13.42
C ALA A 70 16.48 -29.68 -14.47
N HIS A 71 15.90 -30.86 -14.68
CA HIS A 71 14.67 -31.03 -15.43
C HIS A 71 13.47 -30.91 -14.49
N PHE A 72 12.52 -30.06 -14.86
CA PHE A 72 11.23 -29.90 -14.17
C PHE A 72 10.09 -30.33 -15.09
N ASP A 73 8.98 -30.76 -14.50
CA ASP A 73 7.70 -30.99 -15.17
C ASP A 73 6.83 -29.72 -15.19
N LEU A 74 7.02 -28.84 -14.20
CA LEU A 74 6.30 -27.58 -14.03
C LEU A 74 7.20 -26.50 -13.42
N ILE A 75 7.08 -25.26 -13.89
CA ILE A 75 7.67 -24.07 -13.25
C ILE A 75 6.52 -23.11 -12.91
N VAL A 76 6.39 -22.72 -11.64
CA VAL A 76 5.30 -21.86 -11.14
C VAL A 76 5.89 -20.56 -10.64
N LEU A 77 5.46 -19.40 -11.17
CA LEU A 77 5.92 -18.08 -10.76
C LEU A 77 4.88 -17.42 -9.83
N PRO A 78 5.17 -17.29 -8.53
CA PRO A 78 4.37 -16.48 -7.62
C PRO A 78 4.38 -15.00 -8.05
N GLY A 79 3.35 -14.26 -7.65
CA GLY A 79 3.27 -12.81 -7.89
C GLY A 79 3.81 -12.00 -6.72
N GLY A 80 3.08 -10.94 -6.35
CA GLY A 80 3.54 -9.87 -5.47
C GLY A 80 4.27 -8.76 -6.23
N VAL A 81 4.29 -7.56 -5.66
CA VAL A 81 5.05 -6.42 -6.19
C VAL A 81 5.93 -5.87 -5.06
N PRO A 82 7.26 -5.84 -5.23
CA PRO A 82 8.00 -5.99 -6.49
C PRO A 82 8.33 -7.42 -6.94
N GLY A 83 7.95 -8.48 -6.21
CA GLY A 83 8.42 -9.86 -6.45
C GLY A 83 8.23 -10.38 -7.87
N ALA A 84 7.06 -10.17 -8.48
CA ALA A 84 6.78 -10.56 -9.86
C ALA A 84 7.73 -9.88 -10.88
N ALA A 85 8.02 -8.60 -10.67
CA ALA A 85 8.97 -7.85 -11.52
C ALA A 85 10.41 -8.35 -11.30
N ASN A 86 10.79 -8.66 -10.06
CA ASN A 86 12.09 -9.22 -9.74
C ASN A 86 12.29 -10.60 -10.39
N LEU A 87 11.27 -11.48 -10.34
CA LEU A 87 11.27 -12.75 -11.08
C LEU A 87 11.37 -12.51 -12.59
N GLY A 88 10.62 -11.53 -13.12
CA GLY A 88 10.68 -11.12 -14.54
C GLY A 88 12.07 -10.60 -14.98
N GLY A 89 12.81 -9.98 -14.07
CA GLY A 89 14.18 -9.51 -14.30
C GLY A 89 15.26 -10.60 -14.16
N CYS A 90 14.92 -11.79 -13.67
CA CYS A 90 15.89 -12.86 -13.44
C CYS A 90 16.24 -13.59 -14.75
N ALA A 91 17.36 -13.21 -15.37
CA ALA A 91 17.81 -13.80 -16.65
C ALA A 91 18.05 -15.32 -16.56
N ALA A 92 18.52 -15.83 -15.42
CA ALA A 92 18.70 -17.26 -15.20
C ALA A 92 17.35 -18.01 -15.23
N LEU A 93 16.35 -17.46 -14.55
CA LEU A 93 14.99 -18.00 -14.53
C LEU A 93 14.34 -17.93 -15.92
N GLU A 94 14.46 -16.79 -16.62
CA GLU A 94 13.97 -16.64 -17.99
C GLU A 94 14.54 -17.73 -18.90
N ALA A 95 15.86 -17.94 -18.85
CA ALA A 95 16.52 -18.97 -19.65
C ALA A 95 16.01 -20.37 -19.31
N MET A 96 15.74 -20.67 -18.03
CA MET A 96 15.15 -21.94 -17.61
C MET A 96 13.74 -22.11 -18.14
N VAL A 97 12.87 -21.10 -17.98
CA VAL A 97 11.47 -21.14 -18.43
C VAL A 97 11.40 -21.28 -19.95
N ARG A 98 12.23 -20.56 -20.71
CA ARG A 98 12.29 -20.69 -22.17
C ARG A 98 12.72 -22.08 -22.61
N ARG A 99 13.77 -22.65 -22.00
CA ARG A 99 14.22 -24.02 -22.30
C ARG A 99 13.14 -25.05 -21.98
N HIS A 100 12.51 -24.91 -20.81
CA HIS A 100 11.43 -25.78 -20.33
C HIS A 100 10.22 -25.75 -21.26
N ALA A 101 9.74 -24.55 -21.61
CA ALA A 101 8.62 -24.38 -22.52
C ALA A 101 8.92 -24.87 -23.95
N ALA A 102 10.14 -24.67 -24.46
CA ALA A 102 10.56 -25.20 -25.76
C ALA A 102 10.57 -26.74 -25.80
N ALA A 103 10.76 -27.39 -24.64
CA ALA A 103 10.61 -28.84 -24.49
C ALA A 103 9.15 -29.30 -24.30
N GLY A 104 8.18 -28.36 -24.35
CA GLY A 104 6.75 -28.63 -24.13
C GLY A 104 6.34 -28.70 -22.66
N GLY A 105 7.20 -28.24 -21.74
CA GLY A 105 6.93 -28.24 -20.31
C GLY A 105 5.83 -27.24 -19.91
N LEU A 106 5.12 -27.56 -18.83
CA LEU A 106 4.09 -26.68 -18.26
C LEU A 106 4.74 -25.52 -17.49
N TYR A 107 4.20 -24.32 -17.64
CA TYR A 107 4.63 -23.17 -16.84
C TYR A 107 3.41 -22.38 -16.39
N ALA A 108 3.53 -21.75 -15.23
CA ALA A 108 2.40 -21.10 -14.60
C ALA A 108 2.81 -19.80 -13.91
N ALA A 109 1.88 -18.86 -13.80
CA ALA A 109 2.09 -17.62 -13.06
C ALA A 109 0.80 -17.11 -12.43
N ILE A 110 0.89 -16.37 -11.34
CA ILE A 110 -0.27 -15.82 -10.63
C ILE A 110 -0.09 -14.32 -10.34
N CYS A 111 -1.20 -13.59 -10.24
CA CYS A 111 -1.26 -12.19 -9.85
C CYS A 111 -0.56 -11.25 -10.85
N ALA A 112 0.52 -10.60 -10.46
CA ALA A 112 1.30 -9.69 -11.30
C ALA A 112 2.34 -10.43 -12.18
N ALA A 113 2.68 -11.68 -11.86
CA ALA A 113 3.69 -12.45 -12.60
C ALA A 113 3.30 -12.80 -14.05
N PRO A 114 2.03 -13.07 -14.42
CA PRO A 114 1.67 -13.29 -15.81
C PRO A 114 2.08 -12.14 -16.74
N PRO A 115 1.75 -10.87 -16.49
CA PRO A 115 2.22 -9.77 -17.34
C PRO A 115 3.68 -9.37 -17.07
N LEU A 116 4.13 -9.31 -15.81
CA LEU A 116 5.45 -8.74 -15.47
C LEU A 116 6.62 -9.72 -15.69
N ALA A 117 6.37 -11.02 -15.74
CA ALA A 117 7.38 -12.03 -16.05
C ALA A 117 7.06 -12.73 -17.37
N LEU A 118 6.03 -13.58 -17.42
CA LEU A 118 5.79 -14.45 -18.59
C LEU A 118 5.51 -13.66 -19.88
N ALA A 119 4.64 -12.64 -19.84
CA ALA A 119 4.36 -11.83 -21.02
C ALA A 119 5.56 -10.97 -21.43
N SER A 120 6.33 -10.45 -20.47
CA SER A 120 7.57 -9.69 -20.75
C SER A 120 8.60 -10.52 -21.51
N TRP A 121 8.64 -11.84 -21.28
CA TRP A 121 9.47 -12.78 -22.01
C TRP A 121 8.83 -13.25 -23.33
N GLY A 122 7.63 -12.78 -23.66
CA GLY A 122 6.86 -13.23 -24.82
C GLY A 122 6.34 -14.66 -24.71
N MET A 123 6.36 -15.24 -23.50
CA MET A 123 5.90 -16.62 -23.26
C MET A 123 4.38 -16.77 -23.42
N LEU A 124 3.63 -15.68 -23.31
CA LEU A 124 2.17 -15.67 -23.44
C LEU A 124 1.68 -15.22 -24.82
N ASN A 125 2.58 -14.93 -25.77
CA ASN A 125 2.19 -14.39 -27.08
C ASN A 125 1.26 -15.34 -27.84
N GLY A 126 0.09 -14.83 -28.23
CA GLY A 126 -0.95 -15.59 -28.92
C GLY A 126 -1.79 -16.49 -27.99
N LEU A 127 -1.54 -16.46 -26.68
CA LEU A 127 -2.29 -17.22 -25.68
C LEU A 127 -3.33 -16.34 -24.97
N LYS A 128 -4.31 -17.00 -24.38
CA LYS A 128 -5.23 -16.42 -23.41
C LYS A 128 -4.67 -16.53 -22.01
N ALA A 129 -4.77 -15.44 -21.24
CA ALA A 129 -4.27 -15.41 -19.88
C ALA A 129 -5.15 -14.53 -18.98
N THR A 130 -5.06 -14.77 -17.67
CA THR A 130 -5.61 -13.89 -16.64
C THR A 130 -4.47 -13.37 -15.76
N ALA A 131 -4.73 -12.31 -15.02
CA ALA A 131 -3.79 -11.70 -14.08
C ALA A 131 -4.58 -10.97 -13.00
N HIS A 132 -3.88 -10.41 -12.02
CA HIS A 132 -4.51 -9.48 -11.07
C HIS A 132 -5.15 -8.32 -11.84
N PRO A 133 -6.37 -7.85 -11.51
CA PRO A 133 -7.09 -6.84 -12.30
C PRO A 133 -6.28 -5.57 -12.57
N LEU A 134 -5.49 -5.12 -11.60
CA LEU A 134 -4.61 -3.95 -11.74
C LEU A 134 -3.48 -4.14 -12.77
N PHE A 135 -3.20 -5.38 -13.17
CA PHE A 135 -2.12 -5.73 -14.10
C PHE A 135 -2.62 -6.27 -15.44
N VAL A 136 -3.94 -6.44 -15.61
CA VAL A 136 -4.51 -6.91 -16.88
C VAL A 136 -4.14 -5.99 -18.04
N ASP A 137 -4.13 -4.67 -17.81
CA ASP A 137 -3.75 -3.66 -18.82
C ASP A 137 -2.25 -3.66 -19.17
N LYS A 138 -1.44 -4.45 -18.44
CA LYS A 138 -0.01 -4.62 -18.72
C LYS A 138 0.26 -5.78 -19.70
N PHE A 139 -0.76 -6.56 -20.04
CA PHE A 139 -0.61 -7.54 -21.11
C PHE A 139 -0.36 -6.84 -22.45
N PRO A 140 0.61 -7.33 -23.24
CA PRO A 140 0.80 -6.81 -24.59
C PRO A 140 -0.36 -7.26 -25.49
N PRO A 141 -0.62 -6.57 -26.62
CA PRO A 141 -1.77 -6.85 -27.49
C PRO A 141 -1.87 -8.30 -28.01
N GLU A 142 -0.74 -9.02 -28.04
CA GLU A 142 -0.65 -10.42 -28.44
C GLU A 142 -1.23 -11.38 -27.40
N VAL A 143 -1.48 -10.95 -26.16
CA VAL A 143 -2.06 -11.76 -25.11
C VAL A 143 -3.54 -11.40 -24.95
N ALA A 144 -4.41 -12.40 -25.11
CA ALA A 144 -5.84 -12.21 -24.93
C ALA A 144 -6.21 -12.32 -23.45
N ALA A 145 -6.42 -11.18 -22.78
CA ALA A 145 -6.88 -11.15 -21.40
C ALA A 145 -8.26 -11.80 -21.23
N VAL A 146 -8.41 -12.70 -20.26
CA VAL A 146 -9.65 -13.41 -19.94
C VAL A 146 -10.03 -13.17 -18.49
N ASP A 147 -11.27 -12.72 -18.28
CA ASP A 147 -11.88 -12.53 -16.96
C ASP A 147 -12.29 -13.88 -16.33
N ALA A 148 -11.30 -14.57 -15.77
CA ALA A 148 -11.45 -15.88 -15.12
C ALA A 148 -10.49 -16.01 -13.93
N SER A 149 -10.86 -16.81 -12.91
CA SER A 149 -10.00 -17.07 -11.73
C SER A 149 -8.71 -17.79 -12.12
N VAL A 150 -8.83 -18.76 -13.03
CA VAL A 150 -7.72 -19.51 -13.59
C VAL A 150 -7.95 -19.68 -15.09
N VAL A 151 -6.91 -19.45 -15.89
CA VAL A 151 -6.91 -19.68 -17.33
C VAL A 151 -5.85 -20.71 -17.65
N VAL A 152 -6.26 -21.76 -18.36
CA VAL A 152 -5.37 -22.77 -18.94
C VAL A 152 -5.45 -22.63 -20.46
N ASP A 153 -4.34 -22.25 -21.08
CA ASP A 153 -4.20 -22.18 -22.53
C ASP A 153 -2.85 -22.75 -22.98
N ALA A 154 -2.90 -23.77 -23.84
CA ALA A 154 -1.74 -24.57 -24.23
C ALA A 154 -0.92 -25.08 -23.01
N SER A 155 0.34 -24.67 -22.88
CA SER A 155 1.22 -25.05 -21.77
C SER A 155 1.23 -24.04 -20.61
N ALA A 156 0.46 -22.95 -20.71
CA ALA A 156 0.43 -21.88 -19.73
C ALA A 156 -0.79 -22.01 -18.80
N VAL A 157 -0.56 -21.85 -17.50
CA VAL A 157 -1.62 -21.71 -16.49
C VAL A 157 -1.48 -20.37 -15.77
N THR A 158 -2.50 -19.53 -15.79
CA THR A 158 -2.45 -18.20 -15.16
C THR A 158 -3.59 -17.97 -14.18
N SER A 159 -3.38 -17.14 -13.14
CA SER A 159 -4.39 -16.84 -12.12
C SER A 159 -4.29 -15.41 -11.57
N ARG A 160 -5.30 -14.96 -10.81
CA ARG A 160 -5.54 -13.54 -10.49
C ARG A 160 -4.88 -13.02 -9.22
N GLY A 161 -4.73 -13.81 -8.16
CA GLY A 161 -4.20 -13.29 -6.90
C GLY A 161 -4.37 -14.23 -5.71
N PRO A 162 -4.12 -13.74 -4.48
CA PRO A 162 -4.00 -14.59 -3.30
C PRO A 162 -5.24 -15.44 -3.02
N ALA A 163 -6.47 -14.94 -3.21
CA ALA A 163 -7.68 -15.77 -2.98
C ALA A 163 -7.90 -16.85 -4.03
N THR A 164 -7.34 -16.70 -5.24
CA THR A 164 -7.43 -17.72 -6.28
C THR A 164 -6.28 -18.72 -6.20
N SER A 165 -5.36 -18.60 -5.23
CA SER A 165 -4.18 -19.47 -5.10
C SER A 165 -4.53 -20.94 -4.91
N THR A 166 -5.57 -21.25 -4.15
CA THR A 166 -6.03 -22.65 -3.96
C THR A 166 -6.61 -23.21 -5.25
N GLU A 167 -7.45 -22.44 -5.96
CA GLU A 167 -8.00 -22.84 -7.27
C GLU A 167 -6.88 -23.02 -8.32
N PHE A 168 -5.92 -22.10 -8.33
CA PHE A 168 -4.73 -22.16 -9.17
C PHE A 168 -3.92 -23.41 -8.90
N ALA A 169 -3.58 -23.69 -7.64
CA ALA A 169 -2.81 -24.86 -7.26
C ALA A 169 -3.52 -26.19 -7.61
N LEU A 170 -4.84 -26.27 -7.43
CA LEU A 170 -5.64 -27.43 -7.84
C LEU A 170 -5.68 -27.60 -9.36
N ALA A 171 -5.75 -26.51 -10.12
CA ALA A 171 -5.62 -26.56 -11.57
C ALA A 171 -4.23 -27.08 -12.00
N LEU A 172 -3.15 -26.71 -11.30
CA LEU A 172 -1.81 -27.26 -11.55
C LEU A 172 -1.74 -28.78 -11.25
N VAL A 173 -2.39 -29.23 -10.17
CA VAL A 173 -2.51 -30.67 -9.86
C VAL A 173 -3.29 -31.38 -10.96
N GLU A 174 -4.39 -30.79 -11.46
CA GLU A 174 -5.15 -31.35 -12.57
C GLU A 174 -4.32 -31.47 -13.85
N GLN A 175 -3.51 -30.46 -14.19
CA GLN A 175 -2.62 -30.52 -15.36
C GLN A 175 -1.52 -31.58 -15.22
N LEU A 176 -1.00 -31.80 -14.00
CA LEU A 176 0.10 -32.75 -13.78
C LEU A 176 -0.34 -34.20 -13.54
N TYR A 177 -1.47 -34.39 -12.84
CA TYR A 177 -1.91 -35.67 -12.30
C TYR A 177 -3.35 -36.04 -12.67
N GLY A 178 -4.08 -35.15 -13.33
CA GLY A 178 -5.47 -35.35 -13.74
C GLY A 178 -6.49 -34.97 -12.68
N LYS A 179 -7.72 -34.75 -13.15
CA LYS A 179 -8.85 -34.23 -12.36
C LYS A 179 -9.16 -35.02 -11.09
N SER A 180 -9.12 -36.35 -11.15
CA SER A 180 -9.38 -37.20 -9.98
C SER A 180 -8.42 -36.95 -8.83
N LYS A 181 -7.14 -36.65 -9.12
CA LYS A 181 -6.16 -36.33 -8.07
C LYS A 181 -6.43 -34.95 -7.47
N ALA A 182 -6.76 -33.95 -8.30
CA ALA A 182 -7.13 -32.62 -7.82
C ALA A 182 -8.38 -32.68 -6.90
N GLU A 183 -9.42 -33.42 -7.29
CA GLU A 183 -10.62 -33.63 -6.47
C GLU A 183 -10.31 -34.34 -5.14
N GLN A 184 -9.41 -35.32 -5.15
CA GLN A 184 -8.93 -35.98 -3.92
C GLN A 184 -8.29 -34.97 -2.97
N ILE A 185 -7.31 -34.18 -3.45
CA ILE A 185 -6.58 -33.22 -2.63
C ILE A 185 -7.51 -32.11 -2.12
N ALA A 186 -8.40 -31.59 -2.97
CA ALA A 186 -9.39 -30.60 -2.57
C ALA A 186 -10.29 -31.09 -1.41
N LYS A 187 -10.73 -32.36 -1.49
CA LYS A 187 -11.53 -32.99 -0.43
C LYS A 187 -10.75 -33.13 0.88
N GLU A 188 -9.49 -33.60 0.83
CA GLU A 188 -8.63 -33.75 2.00
C GLU A 188 -8.32 -32.42 2.70
N MET A 189 -8.27 -31.33 1.94
CA MET A 189 -8.06 -29.97 2.46
C MET A 189 -9.34 -29.26 2.90
N LEU A 190 -10.52 -29.87 2.73
CA LEU A 190 -11.84 -29.26 3.00
C LEU A 190 -12.13 -28.00 2.17
N VAL A 191 -11.59 -27.93 0.95
CA VAL A 191 -11.84 -26.81 0.02
C VAL A 191 -13.32 -26.81 -0.38
N ARG A 192 -13.95 -25.65 -0.29
CA ARG A 192 -15.28 -25.37 -0.87
C ARG A 192 -15.17 -24.12 -1.73
N TYR A 193 -16.01 -24.04 -2.74
CA TYR A 193 -15.97 -22.99 -3.77
C TYR A 193 -17.12 -21.98 -3.64
N ASP A 194 -17.69 -21.89 -2.44
CA ASP A 194 -18.83 -21.01 -2.16
C ASP A 194 -18.36 -19.55 -2.05
N ALA A 195 -19.12 -18.64 -2.65
CA ALA A 195 -18.84 -17.22 -2.56
C ALA A 195 -19.24 -16.68 -1.18
N GLY A 196 -18.27 -16.38 -0.33
CA GLY A 196 -18.52 -15.78 0.98
C GLY A 196 -17.52 -16.31 1.99
N TYR A 197 -17.32 -15.61 3.10
CA TYR A 197 -16.91 -16.29 4.32
C TYR A 197 -18.11 -16.19 5.25
N THR A 198 -18.37 -17.24 6.02
CA THR A 198 -19.48 -17.26 6.96
C THR A 198 -18.92 -17.48 8.35
N ILE A 199 -19.18 -16.53 9.24
CA ILE A 199 -18.87 -16.66 10.65
C ILE A 199 -20.14 -17.11 11.36
N SER A 200 -20.07 -18.20 12.11
CA SER A 200 -21.09 -18.50 13.11
C SER A 200 -20.66 -17.99 14.46
N GLU A 201 -21.31 -16.92 14.91
CA GLU A 201 -21.12 -16.36 16.23
C GLU A 201 -22.06 -17.00 17.25
N VAL A 202 -21.49 -17.46 18.35
CA VAL A 202 -22.13 -18.08 19.50
C VAL A 202 -21.68 -17.28 20.72
N ASN A 203 -22.57 -16.98 21.66
CA ASN A 203 -22.25 -16.20 22.86
C ASN A 203 -21.41 -14.93 22.56
N SER A 204 -21.85 -14.13 21.58
CA SER A 204 -21.06 -13.03 21.02
C SER A 204 -20.57 -12.06 22.10
N VAL A 205 -19.27 -11.75 22.06
CA VAL A 205 -18.62 -10.73 22.88
C VAL A 205 -17.77 -9.82 21.99
N GLN A 206 -17.59 -8.58 22.42
CA GLN A 206 -16.70 -7.65 21.75
C GLN A 206 -15.24 -7.93 22.13
N TRP A 207 -14.39 -8.13 21.13
CA TRP A 207 -12.94 -8.23 21.34
C TRP A 207 -12.39 -6.81 21.50
N LYS A 208 -11.65 -6.57 22.59
CA LYS A 208 -11.09 -5.25 22.89
C LYS A 208 -9.59 -5.28 22.67
N CYS A 209 -9.10 -4.46 21.76
CA CYS A 209 -7.67 -4.23 21.51
C CYS A 209 -7.40 -2.74 21.78
N ASN A 210 -6.33 -2.42 22.52
CA ASN A 210 -5.93 -1.04 22.80
C ASN A 210 -4.63 -0.72 22.06
N GLY A 211 -4.66 0.17 21.07
CA GLY A 211 -3.49 0.48 20.25
C GLY A 211 -3.31 -0.51 19.08
N THR A 212 -2.07 -0.73 18.64
CA THR A 212 -1.75 -1.68 17.56
C THR A 212 -2.00 -3.11 18.03
N THR A 213 -2.87 -3.83 17.34
CA THR A 213 -3.24 -5.22 17.69
C THR A 213 -2.03 -6.14 17.61
N LYS A 214 -1.65 -6.75 18.73
CA LYS A 214 -0.51 -7.66 18.83
C LYS A 214 -0.96 -9.12 18.87
N VAL A 215 -0.53 -9.91 17.88
CA VAL A 215 -0.94 -11.31 17.70
C VAL A 215 0.26 -12.23 17.85
N LEU A 216 0.13 -13.27 18.67
CA LEU A 216 1.11 -14.36 18.75
C LEU A 216 0.67 -15.52 17.87
N VAL A 217 1.58 -16.00 17.02
CA VAL A 217 1.42 -17.23 16.24
C VAL A 217 2.54 -18.20 16.61
N PRO A 218 2.29 -19.12 17.57
CA PRO A 218 3.25 -20.14 17.97
C PRO A 218 3.42 -21.20 16.88
N VAL A 219 4.66 -21.56 16.57
CA VAL A 219 4.99 -22.52 15.52
C VAL A 219 6.00 -23.57 15.97
N ALA A 220 5.99 -24.71 15.27
CA ALA A 220 6.91 -25.80 15.51
C ALA A 220 7.20 -26.55 14.20
N ASN A 221 8.18 -27.44 14.21
CA ASN A 221 8.33 -28.40 13.13
C ASN A 221 7.03 -29.18 12.93
N GLY A 222 6.63 -29.35 11.67
CA GLY A 222 5.36 -29.98 11.31
C GLY A 222 4.13 -29.07 11.43
N THR A 223 4.30 -27.77 11.69
CA THR A 223 3.21 -26.78 11.55
C THR A 223 2.71 -26.75 10.10
N GLU A 224 1.40 -26.71 9.92
CA GLU A 224 0.74 -26.61 8.62
C GLU A 224 1.03 -25.25 7.97
N GLU A 225 1.74 -25.24 6.84
CA GLU A 225 2.25 -24.02 6.23
C GLU A 225 1.17 -23.12 5.62
N MET A 226 0.08 -23.66 5.05
CA MET A 226 -0.98 -22.85 4.46
C MET A 226 -1.75 -22.09 5.53
N GLU A 227 -2.09 -22.75 6.64
CA GLU A 227 -2.72 -22.15 7.81
C GLU A 227 -1.81 -21.05 8.37
N LEU A 228 -0.54 -21.35 8.61
CA LEU A 228 0.43 -20.41 9.16
C LEU A 228 0.61 -19.16 8.29
N ILE A 229 0.95 -19.34 7.01
CA ILE A 229 1.34 -18.24 6.15
C ILE A 229 0.13 -17.37 5.80
N THR A 230 -1.03 -17.96 5.55
CA THR A 230 -2.26 -17.20 5.28
C THR A 230 -2.65 -16.32 6.47
N ILE A 231 -2.51 -16.84 7.70
CA ILE A 231 -2.78 -16.05 8.91
C ILE A 231 -1.81 -14.87 9.03
N ILE A 232 -0.50 -15.11 8.88
CA ILE A 232 0.52 -14.04 8.98
C ILE A 232 0.28 -12.97 7.92
N ASP A 233 0.10 -13.40 6.68
CA ASP A 233 -0.08 -12.54 5.51
C ASP A 233 -1.29 -11.61 5.68
N VAL A 234 -2.48 -12.17 5.93
CA VAL A 234 -3.72 -11.39 6.06
C VAL A 234 -3.67 -10.45 7.27
N LEU A 235 -3.13 -10.89 8.40
CA LEU A 235 -3.06 -10.06 9.61
C LEU A 235 -2.05 -8.91 9.46
N ARG A 236 -0.87 -9.16 8.88
CA ARG A 236 0.12 -8.10 8.66
C ARG A 236 -0.33 -7.10 7.59
N ARG A 237 -1.07 -7.54 6.55
CA ARG A 237 -1.77 -6.63 5.61
C ARG A 237 -2.79 -5.74 6.30
N ALA A 238 -3.46 -6.27 7.31
CA ALA A 238 -4.39 -5.54 8.16
C ALA A 238 -3.70 -4.66 9.23
N ASP A 239 -2.38 -4.49 9.17
CA ASP A 239 -1.58 -3.67 10.10
C ASP A 239 -1.54 -4.21 11.55
N ALA A 240 -1.74 -5.53 11.73
CA ALA A 240 -1.51 -6.19 13.01
C ALA A 240 -0.02 -6.50 13.23
N ASP A 241 0.46 -6.31 14.46
CA ASP A 241 1.79 -6.72 14.91
C ASP A 241 1.80 -8.23 15.19
N VAL A 242 2.13 -9.02 14.17
CA VAL A 242 2.16 -10.48 14.24
C VAL A 242 3.55 -10.97 14.61
N VAL A 243 3.66 -11.58 15.78
CA VAL A 243 4.87 -12.26 16.28
C VAL A 243 4.78 -13.75 16.00
N VAL A 244 5.60 -14.25 15.08
CA VAL A 244 5.76 -15.68 14.79
C VAL A 244 6.83 -16.24 15.71
N ALA A 245 6.46 -17.13 16.62
CA ALA A 245 7.34 -17.60 17.67
C ALA A 245 7.56 -19.12 17.62
N ALA A 246 8.79 -19.54 17.33
CA ALA A 246 9.11 -20.95 17.16
C ALA A 246 9.46 -21.64 18.49
N SER A 247 8.96 -22.86 18.67
CA SER A 247 9.15 -23.64 19.90
C SER A 247 10.58 -24.13 20.15
N ALA A 248 11.43 -24.21 19.12
CA ALA A 248 12.83 -24.61 19.25
C ALA A 248 13.64 -24.14 18.03
N GLY A 249 14.56 -23.18 18.23
CA GLY A 249 15.24 -22.49 17.12
C GLY A 249 14.27 -21.62 16.30
N VAL A 250 14.79 -20.68 15.51
CA VAL A 250 13.93 -19.80 14.69
C VAL A 250 13.56 -20.40 13.33
N GLU A 251 14.34 -21.35 12.81
CA GLU A 251 13.99 -22.07 11.57
C GLU A 251 13.17 -23.32 11.87
N ILE A 252 12.02 -23.46 11.20
CA ILE A 252 11.17 -24.63 11.28
C ILE A 252 11.01 -25.28 9.90
N VAL A 253 10.80 -26.59 9.90
CA VAL A 253 10.34 -27.36 8.74
C VAL A 253 8.85 -27.60 8.91
N ALA A 254 8.04 -26.96 8.06
CA ALA A 254 6.59 -27.11 8.03
C ALA A 254 6.15 -28.53 7.63
N ARG A 255 4.86 -28.81 7.73
CA ARG A 255 4.27 -30.15 7.57
C ARG A 255 4.60 -30.79 6.23
N HIS A 256 4.56 -30.03 5.14
CA HIS A 256 4.93 -30.51 3.81
C HIS A 256 6.30 -29.99 3.39
N GLY A 257 7.20 -29.76 4.36
CA GLY A 257 8.63 -29.59 4.13
C GLY A 257 9.06 -28.19 3.70
N MET A 258 8.19 -27.18 3.76
CA MET A 258 8.61 -25.79 3.55
C MET A 258 9.43 -25.32 4.75
N ARG A 259 10.56 -24.66 4.52
CA ARG A 259 11.39 -24.11 5.60
C ARG A 259 11.06 -22.65 5.83
N ILE A 260 10.65 -22.33 7.06
CA ILE A 260 10.15 -21.01 7.45
C ILE A 260 11.02 -20.51 8.60
N VAL A 261 11.38 -19.22 8.58
CA VAL A 261 12.14 -18.58 9.65
C VAL A 261 11.22 -17.68 10.46
N ALA A 262 10.90 -18.12 11.68
CA ALA A 262 10.12 -17.38 12.67
C ALA A 262 10.87 -16.13 13.16
N ASP A 263 10.12 -15.13 13.63
CA ASP A 263 10.66 -13.85 14.10
C ASP A 263 11.53 -14.02 15.34
N THR A 264 11.13 -14.93 16.22
CA THR A 264 11.78 -15.17 17.51
C THR A 264 11.48 -16.59 18.00
N THR A 265 12.05 -16.97 19.13
CA THR A 265 11.67 -18.19 19.84
C THR A 265 10.48 -17.94 20.76
N LEU A 266 9.69 -18.97 21.05
CA LEU A 266 8.60 -18.89 22.02
C LEU A 266 9.10 -18.51 23.41
N ASP A 267 10.32 -18.92 23.76
CA ASP A 267 10.95 -18.57 25.02
C ASP A 267 11.22 -17.07 25.15
N GLU A 268 11.74 -16.44 24.11
CA GLU A 268 11.97 -15.00 24.04
C GLU A 268 10.65 -14.22 23.99
N ALA A 269 9.70 -14.67 23.16
CA ALA A 269 8.37 -14.05 23.08
C ALA A 269 7.59 -14.10 24.41
N ALA A 270 7.87 -15.11 25.25
CA ALA A 270 7.24 -15.31 26.54
C ALA A 270 8.08 -14.80 27.74
N ALA A 271 9.30 -14.30 27.52
CA ALA A 271 10.21 -13.92 28.61
C ALA A 271 9.82 -12.62 29.32
N ASP A 272 8.97 -11.80 28.71
CA ASP A 272 8.51 -10.53 29.28
C ASP A 272 7.11 -10.67 29.89
N ASP A 273 7.03 -10.71 31.23
CA ASP A 273 5.77 -10.76 31.98
C ASP A 273 4.86 -9.53 31.72
N GLN A 274 5.38 -8.45 31.14
CA GLN A 274 4.63 -7.26 30.71
C GLN A 274 4.11 -7.37 29.27
N THR A 275 4.62 -8.30 28.46
CA THR A 275 4.16 -8.49 27.08
C THR A 275 2.82 -9.23 27.07
N SER A 276 1.77 -8.49 26.73
CA SER A 276 0.41 -9.00 26.57
C SER A 276 0.07 -9.09 25.09
N PHE A 277 -0.41 -10.26 24.64
CA PHE A 277 -0.97 -10.41 23.30
C PHE A 277 -2.48 -10.16 23.32
N ASP A 278 -2.98 -9.47 22.30
CA ASP A 278 -4.42 -9.28 22.08
C ASP A 278 -5.07 -10.56 21.55
N LEU A 279 -4.31 -11.37 20.81
CA LEU A 279 -4.75 -12.66 20.30
C LEU A 279 -3.60 -13.69 20.26
N ILE A 280 -3.91 -14.94 20.57
CA ILE A 280 -3.03 -16.09 20.30
C ILE A 280 -3.73 -17.02 19.30
N ILE A 281 -3.10 -17.29 18.17
CA ILE A 281 -3.65 -18.18 17.12
C ILE A 281 -2.75 -19.39 16.92
N LEU A 282 -3.36 -20.58 16.93
CA LEU A 282 -2.67 -21.84 16.76
C LEU A 282 -2.96 -22.47 15.39
N PRO A 283 -1.99 -22.47 14.45
CA PRO A 283 -2.05 -23.36 13.31
C PRO A 283 -1.87 -24.83 13.75
N ALA A 284 -2.42 -25.77 12.99
CA ALA A 284 -2.24 -27.18 13.21
C ALA A 284 -0.77 -27.56 13.14
N SER A 285 -0.35 -28.52 13.97
CA SER A 285 0.98 -29.11 13.91
C SER A 285 0.85 -30.62 14.11
N SER A 286 1.47 -31.38 13.21
CA SER A 286 1.53 -32.85 13.29
C SER A 286 2.97 -33.32 13.38
N ASN A 287 3.25 -34.22 14.31
CA ASN A 287 4.47 -35.04 14.25
C ASN A 287 4.16 -36.32 13.48
N THR A 288 5.06 -36.71 12.59
CA THR A 288 5.17 -38.10 12.16
C THR A 288 5.56 -38.93 13.40
N ASN A 289 4.60 -39.64 13.99
CA ASN A 289 4.70 -40.50 15.17
C ASN A 289 4.90 -39.80 16.54
N SER A 290 3.82 -39.72 17.33
CA SER A 290 3.69 -39.25 18.74
C SER A 290 3.24 -37.80 18.93
N ARG A 291 2.56 -37.53 20.07
CA ARG A 291 1.99 -36.23 20.52
C ARG A 291 2.80 -35.04 20.00
N SER A 292 2.16 -34.05 19.37
CA SER A 292 2.90 -32.89 18.83
C SER A 292 3.67 -32.17 19.93
N LYS A 293 4.87 -31.67 19.61
CA LYS A 293 5.68 -30.86 20.56
C LYS A 293 4.92 -29.61 21.01
N THR A 294 3.97 -29.13 20.21
CA THR A 294 3.14 -27.96 20.49
C THR A 294 2.07 -28.25 21.55
N SER A 295 1.38 -29.39 21.49
CA SER A 295 0.36 -29.76 22.49
C SER A 295 0.92 -30.17 23.84
N SER A 296 2.22 -30.49 23.89
CA SER A 296 2.97 -30.82 25.10
C SER A 296 3.88 -29.69 25.59
N ASN A 297 3.86 -28.52 24.94
CA ASN A 297 4.64 -27.37 25.36
C ASN A 297 3.97 -26.67 26.54
N GLU A 298 4.50 -26.90 27.75
CA GLU A 298 3.95 -26.36 29.00
C GLU A 298 3.87 -24.82 29.00
N LYS A 299 4.82 -24.13 28.38
CA LYS A 299 4.83 -22.65 28.31
C LYS A 299 3.70 -22.14 27.42
N LEU A 300 3.50 -22.75 26.26
CA LEU A 300 2.40 -22.39 25.36
C LEU A 300 1.05 -22.62 26.05
N VAL A 301 0.87 -23.78 26.70
CA VAL A 301 -0.35 -24.10 27.44
C VAL A 301 -0.58 -23.10 28.58
N ALA A 302 0.47 -22.71 29.30
CA ALA A 302 0.38 -21.69 30.35
C ALA A 302 -0.04 -20.32 29.79
N LEU A 303 0.52 -19.89 28.65
CA LEU A 303 0.12 -18.65 27.97
C LEU A 303 -1.34 -18.68 27.54
N LEU A 304 -1.79 -19.79 26.92
CA LEU A 304 -3.18 -19.95 26.51
C LEU A 304 -4.15 -19.93 27.70
N LYS A 305 -3.81 -20.60 28.80
CA LYS A 305 -4.60 -20.56 30.04
C LYS A 305 -4.64 -19.15 30.64
N LYS A 306 -3.54 -18.40 30.61
CA LYS A 306 -3.48 -16.98 31.02
C LYS A 306 -4.37 -16.11 30.13
N GLN A 307 -4.32 -16.31 28.82
CA GLN A 307 -5.14 -15.61 27.82
C GLN A 307 -6.63 -15.88 28.05
N ALA A 308 -7.00 -17.15 28.24
CA ALA A 308 -8.37 -17.57 28.52
C ALA A 308 -8.89 -17.03 29.86
N ALA A 309 -8.10 -17.11 30.93
CA ALA A 309 -8.46 -16.56 32.25
C ALA A 309 -8.66 -15.04 32.22
N ALA A 310 -7.94 -14.33 31.34
CA ALA A 310 -8.12 -12.90 31.11
C ALA A 310 -9.29 -12.56 30.17
N SER A 311 -10.05 -13.56 29.70
CA SER A 311 -11.13 -13.40 28.71
C SER A 311 -10.67 -12.73 27.41
N LYS A 312 -9.38 -12.85 27.07
CA LYS A 312 -8.84 -12.32 25.83
C LYS A 312 -9.02 -13.30 24.68
N PRO A 313 -9.05 -12.81 23.44
CA PRO A 313 -9.14 -13.67 22.26
C PRO A 313 -8.04 -14.72 22.19
N TYR A 314 -8.42 -15.94 21.81
CA TYR A 314 -7.52 -16.99 21.35
C TYR A 314 -8.24 -17.89 20.33
N GLY A 315 -7.49 -18.64 19.53
CA GLY A 315 -8.10 -19.49 18.53
C GLY A 315 -7.18 -20.54 17.96
N ALA A 316 -7.76 -21.47 17.22
CA ALA A 316 -7.04 -22.53 16.56
C ALA A 316 -7.67 -22.88 15.21
N ILE A 317 -6.85 -23.32 14.27
CA ILE A 317 -7.30 -23.82 12.98
C ILE A 317 -6.83 -25.26 12.79
N GLY A 318 -7.65 -26.06 12.13
CA GLY A 318 -7.37 -27.46 11.85
C GLY A 318 -7.28 -28.30 13.12
N ALA A 319 -6.33 -29.24 13.12
CA ALA A 319 -6.15 -30.19 14.22
C ALA A 319 -5.68 -29.55 15.54
N ALA A 320 -5.21 -28.28 15.53
CA ALA A 320 -4.86 -27.58 16.78
C ALA A 320 -6.07 -27.38 17.70
N THR A 321 -7.28 -27.34 17.14
CA THR A 321 -8.52 -27.23 17.91
C THR A 321 -8.68 -28.42 18.87
N ALA A 322 -8.56 -29.65 18.37
CA ALA A 322 -8.66 -30.86 19.19
C ALA A 322 -7.37 -31.11 20.00
N HIS A 323 -6.20 -31.01 19.35
CA HIS A 323 -4.93 -31.41 19.96
C HIS A 323 -4.39 -30.42 20.99
N VAL A 324 -4.85 -29.17 21.01
CA VAL A 324 -4.39 -28.17 21.97
C VAL A 324 -5.54 -27.59 22.77
N LEU A 325 -6.55 -26.99 22.12
CA LEU A 325 -7.59 -26.29 22.87
C LEU A 325 -8.48 -27.27 23.66
N GLU A 326 -9.01 -28.31 23.01
CA GLU A 326 -9.85 -29.31 23.67
C GLU A 326 -9.07 -30.11 24.72
N LEU A 327 -7.89 -30.64 24.35
CA LEU A 327 -7.03 -31.44 25.23
C LEU A 327 -6.71 -30.76 26.56
N HIS A 328 -6.62 -29.43 26.58
CA HIS A 328 -6.26 -28.63 27.76
C HIS A 328 -7.45 -27.92 28.41
N GLY A 329 -8.69 -28.30 28.06
CA GLY A 329 -9.92 -27.77 28.65
C GLY A 329 -10.26 -26.33 28.23
N LEU A 330 -9.62 -25.80 27.19
CA LEU A 330 -9.85 -24.42 26.71
C LEU A 330 -11.16 -24.29 25.90
N LEU A 331 -11.86 -25.40 25.63
CA LEU A 331 -13.16 -25.42 24.95
C LEU A 331 -14.33 -25.83 25.86
N GLU A 332 -14.13 -25.96 27.18
CA GLU A 332 -15.20 -26.35 28.10
C GLU A 332 -16.37 -25.35 28.03
N GLY A 333 -17.56 -25.83 27.65
CA GLY A 333 -18.76 -25.01 27.51
C GLY A 333 -18.79 -24.10 26.27
N LYS A 334 -17.86 -24.28 25.33
CA LYS A 334 -17.73 -23.51 24.08
C LYS A 334 -18.14 -24.33 22.86
N LYS A 335 -18.52 -23.67 21.78
CA LYS A 335 -18.68 -24.29 20.44
C LYS A 335 -17.43 -24.10 19.59
N ALA A 336 -17.13 -25.11 18.78
CA ALA A 336 -16.02 -25.09 17.84
C ALA A 336 -16.43 -25.62 16.46
N ALA A 337 -15.68 -25.22 15.43
CA ALA A 337 -15.84 -25.73 14.07
C ALA A 337 -15.48 -27.22 14.01
N ALA A 338 -16.30 -28.01 13.31
CA ALA A 338 -16.07 -29.43 13.14
C ALA A 338 -14.76 -29.71 12.37
N HIS A 339 -13.97 -30.69 12.84
CA HIS A 339 -12.76 -31.17 12.19
C HIS A 339 -12.75 -32.71 12.18
N PRO A 340 -12.34 -33.39 11.09
CA PRO A 340 -12.36 -34.86 11.00
C PRO A 340 -11.61 -35.59 12.13
N SER A 341 -10.60 -34.97 12.73
CA SER A 341 -9.87 -35.52 13.89
C SER A 341 -10.63 -35.46 15.22
N MET A 342 -11.82 -34.89 15.26
CA MET A 342 -12.73 -34.93 16.43
C MET A 342 -13.64 -36.17 16.41
N GLU A 343 -13.79 -36.86 15.25
CA GLU A 343 -14.68 -38.02 15.09
C GLU A 343 -14.06 -39.35 15.59
N ASP A 344 -12.72 -39.49 15.53
CA ASP A 344 -12.00 -40.71 15.91
C ASP A 344 -11.44 -40.70 17.35
N GLY A 345 -12.35 -40.60 18.34
CA GLY A 345 -12.24 -41.23 19.67
C GLY A 345 -11.34 -40.61 20.76
N GLY A 346 -11.97 -40.22 21.88
CA GLY A 346 -11.38 -40.37 23.22
C GLY A 346 -11.59 -39.23 24.23
N ALA A 347 -12.77 -39.21 24.87
CA ALA A 347 -13.06 -38.61 26.18
C ALA A 347 -12.79 -37.08 26.37
N GLY A 348 -13.86 -36.30 26.25
CA GLY A 348 -13.95 -34.93 26.72
C GLY A 348 -15.28 -34.27 26.34
N ALA A 349 -16.40 -34.74 26.88
CA ALA A 349 -17.71 -34.12 26.67
C ALA A 349 -17.71 -32.68 27.23
N GLY A 350 -17.41 -31.69 26.38
CA GLY A 350 -17.32 -30.29 26.81
C GLY A 350 -17.68 -29.27 25.73
N ALA A 351 -17.32 -29.51 24.46
CA ALA A 351 -17.60 -28.59 23.36
C ALA A 351 -18.78 -29.06 22.50
N GLY A 352 -19.64 -28.14 22.08
CA GLY A 352 -20.70 -28.43 21.12
C GLY A 352 -20.20 -28.22 19.69
N GLU A 353 -20.19 -29.25 18.86
CA GLU A 353 -19.82 -29.13 17.45
C GLU A 353 -20.80 -28.22 16.69
N CYS A 354 -20.27 -27.43 15.75
CA CYS A 354 -21.05 -26.59 14.85
C CYS A 354 -20.63 -26.86 13.40
N GLU A 355 -21.60 -27.04 12.50
CA GLU A 355 -21.37 -27.35 11.08
C GLU A 355 -20.70 -26.22 10.28
N SER A 356 -20.52 -25.05 10.89
CA SER A 356 -19.96 -23.86 10.26
C SER A 356 -18.44 -23.93 10.10
N ARG A 357 -17.94 -23.41 8.98
CA ARG A 357 -16.51 -23.44 8.59
C ARG A 357 -15.63 -22.59 9.49
N VAL A 358 -16.17 -21.48 10.00
CA VAL A 358 -15.54 -20.63 11.02
C VAL A 358 -16.55 -20.40 12.14
N VAL A 359 -16.14 -20.69 13.37
CA VAL A 359 -16.98 -20.58 14.57
C VAL A 359 -16.30 -19.66 15.57
N VAL A 360 -17.04 -18.66 16.05
CA VAL A 360 -16.62 -17.76 17.12
C VAL A 360 -17.54 -17.99 18.32
N ASP A 361 -17.01 -18.50 19.44
CA ASP A 361 -17.75 -18.63 20.71
C ASP A 361 -17.16 -17.70 21.78
N GLY A 362 -17.75 -16.52 21.92
CA GLY A 362 -17.20 -15.46 22.76
C GLY A 362 -15.80 -15.03 22.32
N ASN A 363 -14.79 -15.31 23.16
CA ASN A 363 -13.38 -14.98 22.90
C ASN A 363 -12.60 -16.10 22.20
N VAL A 364 -13.27 -17.15 21.71
CA VAL A 364 -12.63 -18.27 21.03
C VAL A 364 -13.02 -18.29 19.56
N ILE A 365 -12.05 -18.39 18.65
CA ILE A 365 -12.30 -18.59 17.21
C ILE A 365 -11.68 -19.91 16.73
N THR A 366 -12.43 -20.68 15.94
CA THR A 366 -11.98 -21.98 15.41
C THR A 366 -12.37 -22.20 13.96
N SER A 367 -11.60 -23.02 13.25
CA SER A 367 -11.88 -23.40 11.86
C SER A 367 -11.30 -24.76 11.47
N GLY A 368 -11.79 -25.33 10.36
CA GLY A 368 -11.65 -26.75 10.00
C GLY A 368 -10.35 -27.17 9.29
N GLY A 369 -9.46 -26.27 8.90
CA GLY A 369 -8.14 -26.63 8.31
C GLY A 369 -7.67 -25.75 7.15
N PRO A 370 -6.74 -26.22 6.29
CA PRO A 370 -6.08 -25.38 5.30
C PRO A 370 -7.03 -24.80 4.25
N GLY A 371 -8.06 -25.53 3.83
CA GLY A 371 -9.09 -25.05 2.91
C GLY A 371 -10.01 -23.97 3.49
N THR A 372 -9.89 -23.65 4.78
CA THR A 372 -10.60 -22.57 5.47
C THR A 372 -9.67 -21.46 5.98
N ALA A 373 -8.36 -21.54 5.72
CA ALA A 373 -7.37 -20.61 6.28
C ALA A 373 -7.63 -19.14 5.95
N MET A 374 -8.02 -18.84 4.70
CA MET A 374 -8.38 -17.48 4.28
C MET A 374 -9.66 -16.98 4.97
N GLU A 375 -10.71 -17.81 5.03
CA GLU A 375 -11.96 -17.47 5.72
C GLU A 375 -11.72 -17.21 7.21
N PHE A 376 -10.89 -18.04 7.84
CA PHE A 376 -10.51 -17.90 9.23
C PHE A 376 -9.70 -16.62 9.47
N ALA A 377 -8.68 -16.34 8.65
CA ALA A 377 -7.86 -15.14 8.81
C ALA A 377 -8.68 -13.85 8.62
N VAL A 378 -9.55 -13.80 7.61
CA VAL A 378 -10.48 -12.67 7.40
C VAL A 378 -11.45 -12.54 8.57
N ALA A 379 -11.97 -13.64 9.10
CA ALA A 379 -12.84 -13.61 10.28
C ALA A 379 -12.10 -13.10 11.53
N VAL A 380 -10.83 -13.45 11.70
CA VAL A 380 -9.99 -12.89 12.76
C VAL A 380 -9.85 -11.37 12.60
N VAL A 381 -9.56 -10.89 11.38
CA VAL A 381 -9.51 -9.45 11.09
C VAL A 381 -10.84 -8.78 11.41
N GLU A 382 -11.98 -9.38 11.04
CA GLU A 382 -13.30 -8.82 11.35
C GLU A 382 -13.49 -8.67 12.86
N LYS A 383 -13.10 -9.67 13.64
CA LYS A 383 -13.26 -9.65 15.09
C LYS A 383 -12.28 -8.70 15.80
N LEU A 384 -11.04 -8.60 15.33
CA LEU A 384 -10.02 -7.76 15.96
C LEU A 384 -10.06 -6.29 15.51
N LEU A 385 -10.28 -6.06 14.22
CA LEU A 385 -10.01 -4.80 13.54
C LEU A 385 -11.24 -4.20 12.88
N GLY A 386 -12.36 -4.94 12.81
CA GLY A 386 -13.61 -4.46 12.25
C GLY A 386 -13.92 -5.06 10.87
N ARG A 387 -15.22 -5.08 10.55
CA ARG A 387 -15.76 -5.68 9.32
C ARG A 387 -15.27 -4.98 8.07
N ASP A 388 -15.03 -3.69 8.12
CA ASP A 388 -14.55 -2.85 7.03
C ASP A 388 -13.09 -3.14 6.67
N VAL A 389 -12.21 -3.36 7.67
CA VAL A 389 -10.85 -3.86 7.42
C VAL A 389 -10.90 -5.26 6.84
N ALA A 390 -11.75 -6.14 7.38
CA ALA A 390 -11.95 -7.49 6.85
C ALA A 390 -12.50 -7.49 5.42
N GLN A 391 -13.40 -6.56 5.09
CA GLN A 391 -13.94 -6.41 3.75
C GLN A 391 -12.87 -5.93 2.78
N ARG A 392 -12.00 -4.98 3.17
CA ARG A 392 -10.84 -4.57 2.35
C ARG A 392 -9.92 -5.75 2.07
N GLU A 393 -9.53 -6.50 3.10
CA GLU A 393 -8.65 -7.67 2.92
C GLU A 393 -9.35 -8.76 2.11
N SER A 394 -10.65 -8.95 2.33
CA SER A 394 -11.47 -9.88 1.56
C SER A 394 -11.71 -9.42 0.12
N GLU A 395 -11.71 -8.13 -0.21
CA GLU A 395 -11.89 -7.57 -1.56
C GLU A 395 -10.57 -7.52 -2.32
N ALA A 396 -9.45 -7.18 -1.65
CA ALA A 396 -8.10 -7.37 -2.17
C ALA A 396 -7.82 -8.85 -2.47
N ALA A 397 -8.44 -9.75 -1.71
CA ALA A 397 -8.46 -11.18 -1.98
C ALA A 397 -9.51 -11.56 -3.07
N ARG A 398 -10.74 -11.03 -3.02
CA ARG A 398 -11.84 -11.35 -3.95
C ARG A 398 -11.89 -10.41 -5.13
N THR A 399 -11.45 -10.89 -6.27
CA THR A 399 -11.82 -10.31 -7.56
C THR A 399 -12.95 -11.15 -8.17
N THR A 400 -14.20 -10.78 -7.84
CA THR A 400 -15.49 -11.28 -8.38
C THR A 400 -15.80 -12.80 -8.30
N PRO A 401 -17.01 -13.20 -7.85
CA PRO A 401 -17.37 -14.60 -7.73
C PRO A 401 -17.88 -15.14 -9.07
N HIS A 402 -17.08 -15.88 -9.82
CA HIS A 402 -17.59 -16.95 -10.68
C HIS A 402 -16.51 -18.00 -10.88
N HIS A 403 -16.82 -19.20 -10.43
CA HIS A 403 -16.05 -20.40 -10.70
C HIS A 403 -15.95 -20.62 -12.22
N LYS A 404 -14.85 -20.16 -12.81
CA LYS A 404 -14.54 -20.29 -14.23
C LYS A 404 -13.06 -20.60 -14.36
N VAL A 405 -12.70 -21.88 -14.25
CA VAL A 405 -11.46 -22.35 -14.87
C VAL A 405 -11.72 -22.34 -16.38
N ALA A 406 -11.16 -21.36 -17.08
CA ALA A 406 -11.31 -21.26 -18.52
C ALA A 406 -10.22 -22.11 -19.19
N THR A 407 -10.61 -23.25 -19.77
CA THR A 407 -9.71 -24.11 -20.53
C THR A 407 -9.90 -23.89 -22.02
N PHE A 408 -8.81 -23.64 -22.74
CA PHE A 408 -8.82 -23.48 -24.19
C PHE A 408 -7.98 -24.58 -24.83
N SER A 409 -8.56 -25.31 -25.80
CA SER A 409 -7.83 -26.28 -26.61
C SER A 409 -7.49 -25.66 -27.96
N GLY A 410 -6.23 -25.23 -28.13
CA GLY A 410 -5.69 -24.97 -29.47
C GLY A 410 -5.43 -26.30 -30.19
N GLU A 411 -5.94 -26.47 -31.41
CA GLU A 411 -5.31 -27.38 -32.36
C GLU A 411 -3.83 -27.03 -32.41
N ARG A 412 -2.92 -28.00 -32.21
CA ARG A 412 -1.48 -27.81 -32.43
C ARG A 412 -1.32 -27.14 -33.80
N ALA A 413 -0.91 -25.87 -33.82
CA ALA A 413 -0.47 -25.24 -35.05
C ALA A 413 0.58 -26.16 -35.66
N LYS A 414 0.27 -26.73 -36.83
CA LYS A 414 1.23 -27.50 -37.61
C LYS A 414 2.45 -26.59 -37.79
N ASN A 415 3.62 -27.10 -37.41
CA ASN A 415 4.91 -26.52 -37.75
C ASN A 415 4.83 -25.97 -39.19
N PRO A 416 5.13 -24.68 -39.44
CA PRO A 416 5.46 -24.26 -40.77
C PRO A 416 6.83 -24.86 -41.09
N SER A 417 6.81 -26.04 -41.70
CA SER A 417 7.93 -26.57 -42.44
C SER A 417 8.32 -25.57 -43.53
N GLY A 418 9.54 -25.04 -43.44
CA GLY A 418 10.31 -24.49 -44.55
C GLY A 418 9.75 -23.25 -45.24
N ASP A 419 10.07 -22.06 -44.73
CA ASP A 419 10.56 -20.90 -45.53
C ASP A 419 10.71 -19.61 -44.70
N MET A 420 11.48 -19.67 -43.60
CA MET A 420 11.85 -18.46 -42.84
C MET A 420 13.36 -18.22 -42.78
N MET A 421 14.14 -18.95 -43.57
CA MET A 421 15.59 -18.77 -43.69
C MET A 421 16.01 -17.77 -44.79
N ALA A 422 15.07 -17.19 -45.54
CA ALA A 422 15.38 -16.31 -46.69
C ALA A 422 15.33 -14.79 -46.39
N MET A 423 14.80 -14.34 -45.25
CA MET A 423 14.72 -12.90 -44.93
C MET A 423 15.76 -12.41 -43.91
N ALA A 424 16.56 -13.29 -43.31
CA ALA A 424 17.60 -12.92 -42.34
C ALA A 424 18.98 -12.56 -42.96
N ARG A 425 19.05 -12.40 -44.29
CA ARG A 425 20.28 -11.98 -44.99
C ARG A 425 20.06 -10.71 -45.80
N ARG A 426 19.87 -9.58 -45.13
CA ARG A 426 20.20 -8.23 -45.64
C ARG A 426 19.89 -7.21 -44.55
N THR A 427 20.93 -6.88 -43.77
CA THR A 427 21.27 -5.58 -43.17
C THR A 427 22.20 -5.82 -41.97
N ALA A 428 23.34 -6.43 -42.24
CA ALA A 428 24.51 -6.29 -41.39
C ALA A 428 25.27 -5.05 -41.85
N SER A 429 25.10 -3.94 -41.14
CA SER A 429 26.14 -2.93 -40.99
C SER A 429 25.72 -2.02 -39.85
N TRP A 430 26.46 -2.03 -38.74
CA TRP A 430 27.01 -0.85 -38.05
C TRP A 430 27.99 -1.33 -36.96
N PRO A 431 28.99 -0.50 -36.58
CA PRO A 431 30.29 -1.00 -36.14
C PRO A 431 30.37 -1.48 -34.68
N ARG A 432 31.25 -2.46 -34.50
CA ARG A 432 31.58 -3.26 -33.31
C ARG A 432 32.23 -2.49 -32.14
N TYR A 433 31.93 -1.21 -31.94
CA TYR A 433 32.61 -0.33 -30.96
C TYR A 433 31.73 0.17 -29.79
N LEU A 434 30.51 -0.34 -29.61
CA LEU A 434 29.63 0.02 -28.49
C LEU A 434 29.19 -1.19 -27.64
N LEU A 435 29.97 -2.27 -27.63
CA LEU A 435 29.68 -3.50 -26.88
C LEU A 435 30.62 -3.77 -25.69
N SER A 436 31.50 -2.83 -25.33
CA SER A 436 32.46 -2.99 -24.22
C SER A 436 32.24 -2.05 -23.02
N ARG A 437 31.12 -1.33 -22.96
CA ARG A 437 30.80 -0.45 -21.81
C ARG A 437 29.44 -0.68 -21.12
N ALA A 438 28.60 -1.58 -21.64
CA ALA A 438 27.28 -1.83 -21.06
C ALA A 438 27.20 -3.01 -20.07
N PHE A 439 28.27 -3.81 -19.92
CA PHE A 439 28.32 -4.98 -19.03
C PHE A 439 29.38 -4.85 -17.93
N ALA A 440 29.55 -3.65 -17.40
CA ALA A 440 30.33 -3.37 -16.20
C ALA A 440 29.49 -2.55 -15.22
N ALA A 441 28.38 -3.14 -14.77
CA ALA A 441 27.70 -2.81 -13.52
C ALA A 441 26.98 -4.08 -13.05
N ALA A 442 27.72 -4.92 -12.34
CA ALA A 442 27.18 -6.03 -11.56
C ALA A 442 26.38 -5.48 -10.36
N ALA A 443 25.46 -6.31 -9.85
CA ALA A 443 24.93 -6.28 -8.47
C ALA A 443 24.74 -4.88 -7.88
N SER A 444 23.55 -4.30 -7.99
CA SER A 444 23.22 -3.11 -7.20
C SER A 444 22.46 -3.53 -5.95
N GLU A 445 23.00 -3.16 -4.79
CA GLU A 445 22.26 -2.87 -3.55
C GLU A 445 20.86 -2.29 -3.84
N PRO A 446 19.86 -2.42 -2.92
CA PRO A 446 18.53 -1.81 -3.12
C PRO A 446 18.73 -0.40 -3.66
N ALA A 447 18.23 -0.17 -4.88
CA ALA A 447 18.59 1.01 -5.66
C ALA A 447 18.38 2.23 -4.77
N ALA A 448 19.47 2.97 -4.52
CA ALA A 448 19.43 4.08 -3.59
C ALA A 448 18.23 4.98 -3.91
N PRO A 449 17.46 5.42 -2.89
CA PRO A 449 16.24 6.17 -3.10
C PRO A 449 16.52 7.37 -4.00
N LYS A 450 15.66 7.61 -5.01
CA LYS A 450 15.85 8.70 -5.96
C LYS A 450 15.98 10.01 -5.20
N ARG A 451 17.05 10.74 -5.47
CA ARG A 451 17.34 12.00 -4.77
C ARG A 451 16.59 13.12 -5.48
N VAL A 452 15.72 13.79 -4.75
CA VAL A 452 14.92 14.90 -5.29
C VAL A 452 15.29 16.17 -4.54
N LEU A 453 15.50 17.26 -5.28
CA LEU A 453 15.62 18.60 -4.73
C LEU A 453 14.34 19.40 -5.02
N VAL A 454 13.71 19.91 -3.96
CA VAL A 454 12.63 20.91 -4.04
C VAL A 454 13.19 22.22 -3.48
N PRO A 455 13.70 23.13 -4.34
CA PRO A 455 14.26 24.39 -3.87
C PRO A 455 13.13 25.36 -3.51
N VAL A 456 13.23 25.98 -2.34
CA VAL A 456 12.27 26.97 -1.85
C VAL A 456 12.98 28.31 -1.62
N ALA A 457 12.25 29.42 -1.71
CA ALA A 457 12.77 30.76 -1.46
C ALA A 457 11.66 31.63 -0.89
N ALA A 458 12.00 32.83 -0.40
CA ALA A 458 11.00 33.78 0.06
C ALA A 458 9.93 34.01 -1.02
N GLY A 459 8.66 33.84 -0.67
CA GLY A 459 7.52 33.94 -1.59
C GLY A 459 7.26 32.72 -2.48
N THR A 460 7.90 31.57 -2.22
CA THR A 460 7.53 30.29 -2.83
C THR A 460 6.08 29.95 -2.52
N GLU A 461 5.37 29.37 -3.49
CA GLU A 461 4.04 28.80 -3.25
C GLU A 461 4.15 27.55 -2.34
N PRO A 462 3.54 27.56 -1.13
CA PRO A 462 3.74 26.50 -0.15
C PRO A 462 3.03 25.17 -0.47
N VAL A 463 1.84 25.20 -1.07
CA VAL A 463 1.08 24.00 -1.46
C VAL A 463 1.80 23.26 -2.58
N GLU A 464 2.37 23.97 -3.56
CA GLU A 464 3.15 23.40 -4.65
C GLU A 464 4.42 22.70 -4.14
N ALA A 465 5.12 23.33 -3.19
CA ALA A 465 6.31 22.74 -2.57
C ALA A 465 5.95 21.50 -1.74
N ALA A 466 4.90 21.59 -0.92
CA ALA A 466 4.49 20.49 -0.04
C ALA A 466 3.90 19.31 -0.80
N ALA A 467 3.02 19.53 -1.78
CA ALA A 467 2.46 18.46 -2.59
C ALA A 467 3.54 17.73 -3.39
N THR A 468 4.49 18.49 -3.97
CA THR A 468 5.64 17.89 -4.67
C THR A 468 6.48 17.03 -3.72
N ALA A 469 6.79 17.55 -2.53
CA ALA A 469 7.58 16.82 -1.55
C ALA A 469 6.85 15.57 -1.01
N ASP A 470 5.61 15.70 -0.56
CA ASP A 470 4.84 14.60 0.04
C ASP A 470 4.63 13.46 -0.96
N VAL A 471 4.14 13.77 -2.17
CA VAL A 471 3.85 12.75 -3.19
C VAL A 471 5.12 12.01 -3.64
N LEU A 472 6.24 12.72 -3.83
CA LEU A 472 7.50 12.07 -4.20
C LEU A 472 8.08 11.23 -3.05
N ASN A 473 7.96 11.68 -1.80
CA ASN A 473 8.37 10.88 -0.67
C ASN A 473 7.51 9.61 -0.51
N ARG A 474 6.19 9.70 -0.74
CA ARG A 474 5.29 8.52 -0.77
C ARG A 474 5.69 7.50 -1.83
N ALA A 475 6.29 7.97 -2.93
CA ALA A 475 6.84 7.09 -3.96
C ALA A 475 8.17 6.41 -3.59
N GLY A 476 8.76 6.75 -2.43
CA GLY A 476 10.05 6.25 -1.98
C GLY A 476 11.24 7.14 -2.34
N ALA A 477 11.02 8.36 -2.85
CA ALA A 477 12.11 9.30 -3.09
C ALA A 477 12.68 9.86 -1.78
N ARG A 478 13.97 10.19 -1.80
CA ARG A 478 14.59 11.01 -0.76
C ARG A 478 14.51 12.47 -1.19
N VAL A 479 13.47 13.16 -0.75
CA VAL A 479 13.28 14.59 -1.02
C VAL A 479 14.12 15.43 -0.06
N THR A 480 14.79 16.46 -0.58
CA THR A 480 15.45 17.51 0.18
C THR A 480 14.79 18.84 -0.17
N VAL A 481 14.18 19.49 0.82
CA VAL A 481 13.62 20.85 0.67
C VAL A 481 14.70 21.84 1.07
N ALA A 482 15.30 22.56 0.12
CA ALA A 482 16.46 23.42 0.39
C ALA A 482 16.16 24.88 0.09
N THR A 483 16.60 25.79 0.96
CA THR A 483 16.42 27.22 0.73
C THR A 483 17.44 27.77 -0.27
N ALA A 484 16.96 28.50 -1.27
CA ALA A 484 17.75 29.30 -2.19
C ALA A 484 18.01 30.72 -1.67
N ASP A 485 17.42 31.09 -0.53
CA ASP A 485 17.65 32.40 0.08
C ASP A 485 19.11 32.53 0.54
N PRO A 486 19.71 33.75 0.46
CA PRO A 486 21.07 33.99 0.91
C PRO A 486 21.26 33.64 2.40
N ALA A 487 22.51 33.47 2.83
CA ALA A 487 22.83 33.32 4.23
C ALA A 487 22.55 34.61 5.04
N GLY A 488 21.33 34.73 5.58
CA GLY A 488 21.07 35.53 6.77
C GLY A 488 21.58 34.82 8.03
N GLY A 489 21.76 35.57 9.14
CA GLY A 489 22.25 35.07 10.45
C GLY A 489 21.43 33.93 11.06
N ASP A 490 21.55 33.65 12.37
CA ASP A 490 21.14 32.44 13.13
C ASP A 490 19.79 31.70 12.83
N ARG A 491 18.95 32.21 11.94
CA ARG A 491 17.72 31.60 11.38
C ARG A 491 17.82 31.20 9.90
N GLY A 492 19.01 30.84 9.44
CA GLY A 492 19.37 30.67 8.03
C GLY A 492 18.58 29.69 7.15
N LEU A 493 17.69 28.86 7.71
CA LEU A 493 16.86 27.88 7.01
C LEU A 493 15.37 28.22 6.98
N LEU A 494 14.96 29.28 7.69
CA LEU A 494 13.58 29.75 7.71
C LEU A 494 13.26 30.45 6.39
N VAL A 495 12.19 30.01 5.73
CA VAL A 495 11.68 30.58 4.50
C VAL A 495 10.27 31.10 4.75
N GLU A 496 10.06 32.38 4.50
CA GLU A 496 8.71 32.97 4.46
C GLU A 496 8.14 32.74 3.06
N ALA A 497 7.37 31.68 2.91
CA ALA A 497 6.62 31.35 1.71
C ALA A 497 5.46 32.35 1.50
N ALA A 498 4.77 32.23 0.38
CA ALA A 498 3.64 33.07 0.07
C ALA A 498 2.56 33.00 1.17
N PHE A 499 1.80 34.09 1.33
CA PHE A 499 0.68 34.19 2.28
C PHE A 499 1.09 33.91 3.74
N GLY A 500 2.31 34.31 4.12
CA GLY A 500 2.80 34.29 5.49
C GLY A 500 3.02 32.88 6.06
N VAL A 501 3.10 31.86 5.19
CA VAL A 501 3.48 30.50 5.61
C VAL A 501 4.98 30.48 5.89
N LYS A 502 5.38 29.92 7.03
CA LYS A 502 6.78 29.85 7.47
C LYS A 502 7.27 28.42 7.42
N LEU A 503 8.21 28.15 6.53
CA LEU A 503 8.80 26.84 6.31
C LEU A 503 10.21 26.77 6.89
N VAL A 504 10.67 25.62 7.35
CA VAL A 504 12.09 25.39 7.66
C VAL A 504 12.65 24.39 6.68
N ALA A 505 13.59 24.85 5.84
CA ALA A 505 14.30 24.01 4.89
C ALA A 505 15.22 23.00 5.61
N ASP A 506 15.49 21.87 4.96
CA ASP A 506 16.44 20.84 5.40
C ASP A 506 17.90 21.31 5.31
N GLY A 507 18.16 22.29 4.45
CA GLY A 507 19.49 22.83 4.16
C GLY A 507 19.42 24.00 3.19
N ARG A 508 20.58 24.45 2.70
CA ARG A 508 20.66 25.50 1.68
C ARG A 508 21.02 24.91 0.33
N VAL A 509 20.48 25.48 -0.74
CA VAL A 509 20.89 25.12 -2.11
C VAL A 509 22.39 25.33 -2.32
N ALA A 510 22.96 26.36 -1.69
CA ALA A 510 24.41 26.64 -1.75
C ALA A 510 25.26 25.47 -1.22
N ASP A 511 24.78 24.77 -0.19
CA ASP A 511 25.52 23.66 0.44
C ASP A 511 25.42 22.36 -0.38
N LEU A 512 24.52 22.32 -1.36
CA LEU A 512 24.28 21.18 -2.25
C LEU A 512 24.98 21.35 -3.60
N GLU A 513 25.80 22.40 -3.77
CA GLU A 513 26.54 22.66 -5.00
C GLU A 513 27.53 21.51 -5.27
N GLY A 514 27.22 20.68 -6.26
CA GLY A 514 28.05 19.54 -6.66
C GLY A 514 27.41 18.18 -6.40
N GLU A 515 26.32 18.14 -5.64
CA GLU A 515 25.52 16.94 -5.48
C GLU A 515 24.73 16.58 -6.75
N ALA A 516 24.48 15.28 -6.95
CA ALA A 516 23.64 14.78 -8.02
C ALA A 516 22.22 14.48 -7.52
N PHE A 517 21.23 14.89 -8.31
CA PHE A 517 19.82 14.64 -8.06
C PHE A 517 19.21 13.91 -9.26
N ASP A 518 18.28 13.01 -9.02
CA ASP A 518 17.48 12.38 -10.08
C ASP A 518 16.41 13.34 -10.62
N LEU A 519 15.96 14.28 -9.79
CA LEU A 519 15.00 15.32 -10.14
C LEU A 519 15.28 16.62 -9.35
N ILE A 520 15.20 17.76 -10.04
CA ILE A 520 15.08 19.08 -9.42
C ILE A 520 13.71 19.66 -9.84
N ALA A 521 12.80 19.85 -8.89
CA ALA A 521 11.43 20.27 -9.13
C ALA A 521 11.15 21.63 -8.47
N LEU A 522 10.97 22.68 -9.27
CA LEU A 522 10.87 24.07 -8.83
C LEU A 522 9.40 24.46 -8.58
N PRO A 523 9.01 24.72 -7.32
CA PRO A 523 7.73 25.34 -7.02
C PRO A 523 7.68 26.77 -7.57
N GLY A 524 6.47 27.25 -7.81
CA GLY A 524 6.19 28.60 -8.27
C GLY A 524 6.04 29.61 -7.13
N GLY A 525 5.03 30.48 -7.27
CA GLY A 525 4.81 31.64 -6.42
C GLY A 525 5.67 32.84 -6.82
N MET A 526 5.26 34.03 -6.40
CA MET A 526 5.98 35.28 -6.60
C MET A 526 6.08 36.03 -5.26
N PRO A 527 7.26 36.54 -4.88
CA PRO A 527 8.52 36.57 -5.64
C PRO A 527 9.31 35.24 -5.67
N GLY A 528 8.82 34.13 -5.11
CA GLY A 528 9.54 32.86 -5.00
C GLY A 528 10.23 32.40 -6.29
N SER A 529 9.49 32.34 -7.41
CA SER A 529 10.05 31.96 -8.71
C SER A 529 11.19 32.88 -9.16
N ALA A 530 11.07 34.20 -8.92
CA ALA A 530 12.12 35.16 -9.24
C ALA A 530 13.36 34.97 -8.34
N ASN A 531 13.15 34.70 -7.05
CA ASN A 531 14.24 34.39 -6.12
C ASN A 531 14.97 33.09 -6.50
N LEU A 532 14.22 32.05 -6.91
CA LEU A 532 14.81 30.83 -7.48
C LEU A 532 15.61 31.12 -8.76
N ARG A 533 15.06 31.94 -9.68
CA ARG A 533 15.75 32.38 -10.91
C ARG A 533 17.07 33.09 -10.63
N ASP A 534 17.10 33.91 -9.58
CA ASP A 534 18.26 34.75 -9.24
C ASP A 534 19.34 33.99 -8.44
N CYS A 535 19.01 32.81 -7.90
CA CYS A 535 19.98 31.93 -7.26
C CYS A 535 20.93 31.29 -8.30
N LYS A 536 22.14 31.83 -8.39
CA LYS A 536 23.17 31.37 -9.36
C LYS A 536 23.62 29.93 -9.16
N VAL A 537 23.64 29.46 -7.91
CA VAL A 537 23.95 28.06 -7.61
C VAL A 537 22.86 27.15 -8.18
N LEU A 538 21.58 27.49 -7.95
CA LEU A 538 20.47 26.73 -8.48
C LEU A 538 20.45 26.74 -10.01
N GLU A 539 20.65 27.91 -10.65
CA GLU A 539 20.75 28.04 -12.11
C GLU A 539 21.79 27.07 -12.68
N LYS A 540 22.98 27.01 -12.08
CA LYS A 540 24.06 26.11 -12.49
C LYS A 540 23.68 24.64 -12.30
N MET A 541 23.05 24.29 -11.18
CA MET A 541 22.61 22.92 -10.89
C MET A 541 21.56 22.44 -11.91
N VAL A 542 20.54 23.25 -12.20
CA VAL A 542 19.46 22.87 -13.11
C VAL A 542 19.93 22.85 -14.57
N LYS A 543 20.81 23.77 -15.00
CA LYS A 543 21.44 23.70 -16.33
C LYS A 543 22.24 22.42 -16.51
N LYS A 544 23.04 22.05 -15.50
CA LYS A 544 23.79 20.79 -15.49
C LYS A 544 22.86 19.57 -15.54
N GLN A 545 21.76 19.59 -14.78
CA GLN A 545 20.72 18.55 -14.81
C GLN A 545 20.16 18.36 -16.22
N ALA A 546 19.79 19.46 -16.89
CA ALA A 546 19.25 19.45 -18.24
C ALA A 546 20.27 18.97 -19.28
N GLU A 547 21.52 19.43 -19.21
CA GLU A 547 22.64 19.01 -20.08
C GLU A 547 22.92 17.50 -19.98
N GLN A 548 22.70 16.92 -18.80
CA GLN A 548 22.86 15.49 -18.54
C GLN A 548 21.65 14.65 -18.96
N GLY A 549 20.58 15.27 -19.44
CA GLY A 549 19.33 14.59 -19.81
C GLY A 549 18.52 14.11 -18.60
N ALA A 550 18.88 14.51 -17.38
CA ALA A 550 18.17 14.15 -16.16
C ALA A 550 16.89 14.99 -16.00
N LEU A 551 15.96 14.52 -15.17
CA LEU A 551 14.66 15.17 -15.02
C LEU A 551 14.79 16.53 -14.31
N TYR A 552 14.11 17.52 -14.84
CA TYR A 552 13.89 18.80 -14.19
C TYR A 552 12.46 19.24 -14.44
N ALA A 553 11.91 19.98 -13.48
CA ALA A 553 10.50 20.31 -13.53
C ALA A 553 10.20 21.65 -12.89
N ALA A 554 9.09 22.27 -13.26
CA ALA A 554 8.61 23.49 -12.63
C ALA A 554 7.09 23.62 -12.71
N ILE A 555 6.49 24.32 -11.75
CA ILE A 555 5.04 24.55 -11.71
C ILE A 555 4.73 26.05 -11.55
N CYS A 556 3.55 26.46 -12.02
CA CYS A 556 3.00 27.80 -11.84
C CYS A 556 3.83 28.89 -12.55
N ALA A 557 4.38 29.87 -11.83
CA ALA A 557 5.18 30.93 -12.44
C ALA A 557 6.60 30.47 -12.80
N ALA A 558 7.13 29.43 -12.16
CA ALA A 558 8.51 28.99 -12.32
C ALA A 558 8.90 28.53 -13.75
N PRO A 559 8.05 27.84 -14.54
CA PRO A 559 8.39 27.52 -15.93
C PRO A 559 8.71 28.76 -16.76
N ALA A 560 7.91 29.82 -16.66
CA ALA A 560 8.09 31.05 -17.45
C ALA A 560 9.09 32.04 -16.83
N VAL A 561 9.12 32.16 -15.50
CA VAL A 561 10.00 33.11 -14.81
C VAL A 561 11.42 32.57 -14.67
N THR A 562 11.56 31.26 -14.51
CA THR A 562 12.82 30.61 -14.11
C THR A 562 13.38 29.75 -15.24
N LEU A 563 12.71 28.66 -15.62
CA LEU A 563 13.25 27.72 -16.61
C LEU A 563 13.38 28.35 -18.01
N ALA A 564 12.37 29.10 -18.46
CA ALA A 564 12.43 29.83 -19.73
C ALA A 564 13.53 30.89 -19.72
N HIS A 565 13.70 31.62 -18.62
CA HIS A 565 14.77 32.62 -18.48
C HIS A 565 16.16 31.99 -18.58
N TRP A 566 16.35 30.80 -18.01
CA TRP A 566 17.59 30.04 -18.14
C TRP A 566 17.78 29.37 -19.51
N GLY A 567 16.80 29.48 -20.41
CA GLY A 567 16.83 28.91 -21.76
C GLY A 567 16.51 27.42 -21.83
N LEU A 568 16.00 26.83 -20.74
CA LEU A 568 15.82 25.37 -20.59
C LEU A 568 14.53 24.83 -21.22
N LEU A 569 13.66 25.71 -21.75
CA LEU A 569 12.43 25.33 -22.43
C LEU A 569 12.47 25.56 -23.95
N LYS A 570 13.61 26.00 -24.50
CA LYS A 570 13.74 26.27 -25.93
C LYS A 570 13.51 25.00 -26.76
N GLY A 571 12.57 25.07 -27.68
CA GLY A 571 12.15 23.98 -28.56
C GLY A 571 11.29 22.91 -27.88
N LEU A 572 10.88 23.12 -26.63
CA LEU A 572 10.03 22.18 -25.88
C LEU A 572 8.58 22.67 -25.82
N LYS A 573 7.66 21.71 -25.72
CA LYS A 573 6.29 21.94 -25.27
C LYS A 573 6.30 22.18 -23.77
N ALA A 574 5.68 23.27 -23.34
CA ALA A 574 5.60 23.62 -21.93
C ALA A 574 4.28 24.31 -21.61
N THR A 575 3.88 24.20 -20.35
CA THR A 575 2.81 25.00 -19.76
C THR A 575 3.35 25.80 -18.57
N CYS A 576 2.59 26.78 -18.11
CA CYS A 576 2.83 27.52 -16.89
C CYS A 576 1.52 28.15 -16.42
N TYR A 577 1.58 28.93 -15.34
CA TYR A 577 0.42 29.71 -14.91
C TYR A 577 -0.11 30.56 -16.06
N PRO A 578 -1.43 30.59 -16.34
CA PRO A 578 -1.97 31.18 -17.57
C PRO A 578 -1.52 32.62 -17.84
N SER A 579 -1.47 33.48 -16.82
CA SER A 579 -1.03 34.88 -16.98
C SER A 579 0.47 35.02 -17.28
N PHE A 580 1.25 33.96 -17.16
CA PHE A 580 2.67 33.94 -17.52
C PHE A 580 2.93 33.30 -18.88
N MET A 581 1.93 32.68 -19.52
CA MET A 581 2.10 32.03 -20.83
C MET A 581 2.55 33.02 -21.91
N GLU A 582 2.12 34.28 -21.82
CA GLU A 582 2.55 35.36 -22.72
C GLU A 582 4.05 35.71 -22.60
N LYS A 583 4.71 35.28 -21.52
CA LYS A 583 6.16 35.48 -21.32
C LYS A 583 7.01 34.42 -21.99
N PHE A 584 6.41 33.35 -22.50
CA PHE A 584 7.12 32.40 -23.35
C PHE A 584 7.53 33.07 -24.66
N THR A 585 8.79 32.87 -25.04
CA THR A 585 9.29 33.36 -26.32
C THR A 585 8.79 32.48 -27.46
N ALA A 586 8.90 32.94 -28.71
CA ALA A 586 8.54 32.16 -29.90
C ALA A 586 9.31 30.83 -30.05
N GLU A 587 10.38 30.63 -29.26
CA GLU A 587 11.16 29.40 -29.23
C GLU A 587 10.54 28.31 -28.34
N ILE A 588 9.54 28.64 -27.51
CA ILE A 588 8.83 27.69 -26.63
C ILE A 588 7.47 27.39 -27.25
N ILE A 589 7.01 26.14 -27.20
CA ILE A 589 5.69 25.75 -27.72
C ILE A 589 4.70 25.76 -26.55
N PRO A 590 3.89 26.82 -26.37
CA PRO A 590 2.91 26.87 -25.29
C PRO A 590 1.84 25.78 -25.48
N VAL A 591 1.57 25.04 -24.41
CA VAL A 591 0.48 24.05 -24.36
C VAL A 591 -0.44 24.42 -23.20
N ASP A 592 -1.72 24.60 -23.50
CA ASP A 592 -2.75 24.82 -22.50
C ASP A 592 -3.23 23.47 -21.96
N SER A 593 -2.49 22.94 -20.99
CA SER A 593 -2.78 21.69 -20.30
C SER A 593 -2.26 21.78 -18.87
N ARG A 594 -2.96 21.14 -17.94
CA ARG A 594 -2.64 21.17 -16.50
C ARG A 594 -1.22 20.69 -16.19
N VAL A 595 -0.76 19.66 -16.91
CA VAL A 595 0.59 19.09 -16.82
C VAL A 595 1.09 18.76 -18.22
N VAL A 596 2.33 19.14 -18.52
CA VAL A 596 2.99 18.87 -19.80
C VAL A 596 4.32 18.20 -19.54
N VAL A 597 4.49 17.01 -20.11
CA VAL A 597 5.75 16.27 -20.15
C VAL A 597 6.31 16.37 -21.57
N ASP A 598 7.50 16.93 -21.73
CA ASP A 598 8.24 16.90 -23.00
C ASP A 598 9.72 16.57 -22.72
N ARG A 599 10.12 15.36 -23.16
CA ARG A 599 11.44 14.77 -22.90
C ARG A 599 11.71 14.71 -21.40
N ASN A 600 12.75 15.40 -20.91
CA ASN A 600 13.15 15.43 -19.50
C ASN A 600 12.61 16.64 -18.73
N ALA A 601 11.76 17.47 -19.36
CA ALA A 601 11.13 18.61 -18.72
C ALA A 601 9.65 18.30 -18.39
N VAL A 602 9.25 18.55 -17.15
CA VAL A 602 7.84 18.47 -16.72
C VAL A 602 7.39 19.83 -16.23
N THR A 603 6.29 20.35 -16.79
CA THR A 603 5.74 21.67 -16.42
C THR A 603 4.27 21.60 -16.05
N SER A 604 3.81 22.49 -15.18
CA SER A 604 2.41 22.51 -14.70
C SER A 604 1.90 23.92 -14.38
N GLN A 605 0.58 24.11 -14.32
CA GLN A 605 -0.06 25.43 -14.39
C GLN A 605 -0.23 26.15 -13.04
N GLY A 606 -0.53 25.48 -11.93
CA GLY A 606 -0.85 26.20 -10.68
C GLY A 606 -1.03 25.33 -9.43
N PRO A 607 -1.40 25.93 -8.28
CA PRO A 607 -1.48 25.22 -7.02
C PRO A 607 -2.42 24.01 -7.03
N ALA A 608 -3.60 24.13 -7.67
CA ALA A 608 -4.55 23.02 -7.76
C ALA A 608 -4.13 21.89 -8.71
N THR A 609 -3.08 22.09 -9.51
CA THR A 609 -2.47 21.05 -10.35
C THR A 609 -1.31 20.32 -9.66
N ALA A 610 -0.93 20.73 -8.43
CA ALA A 610 0.31 20.27 -7.80
C ALA A 610 0.36 18.75 -7.54
N ILE A 611 -0.76 18.12 -7.16
CA ILE A 611 -0.81 16.66 -6.99
C ILE A 611 -0.69 15.94 -8.33
N GLU A 612 -1.40 16.41 -9.37
CA GLU A 612 -1.30 15.85 -10.73
C GLU A 612 0.13 15.97 -11.28
N TYR A 613 0.74 17.14 -11.08
CA TYR A 613 2.13 17.41 -11.40
C TYR A 613 3.07 16.45 -10.69
N ALA A 614 2.94 16.30 -9.38
CA ALA A 614 3.81 15.42 -8.61
C ALA A 614 3.63 13.93 -8.98
N LEU A 615 2.40 13.49 -9.29
CA LEU A 615 2.13 12.14 -9.79
C LEU A 615 2.75 11.90 -11.17
N ALA A 616 2.77 12.91 -12.04
CA ALA A 616 3.50 12.83 -13.31
C ALA A 616 5.01 12.69 -13.08
N LEU A 617 5.58 13.38 -12.08
CA LEU A 617 6.99 13.22 -11.71
C LEU A 617 7.28 11.83 -11.14
N VAL A 618 6.38 11.27 -10.32
CA VAL A 618 6.48 9.88 -9.85
C VAL A 618 6.48 8.93 -11.04
N GLU A 619 5.60 9.13 -12.02
CA GLU A 619 5.58 8.32 -13.24
C GLU A 619 6.89 8.43 -14.03
N GLN A 620 7.48 9.62 -14.15
CA GLN A 620 8.77 9.78 -14.83
C GLN A 620 9.95 9.13 -14.08
N LEU A 621 9.92 9.14 -12.73
CA LEU A 621 11.00 8.61 -11.90
C LEU A 621 10.92 7.10 -11.66
N TYR A 622 9.70 6.58 -11.49
CA TYR A 622 9.41 5.23 -10.99
C TYR A 622 8.46 4.43 -11.87
N GLY A 623 7.90 5.05 -12.92
CA GLY A 623 6.92 4.42 -13.80
C GLY A 623 5.48 4.59 -13.33
N LYS A 624 4.56 4.36 -14.27
CA LYS A 624 3.11 4.59 -14.11
C LYS A 624 2.50 3.83 -12.92
N GLU A 625 2.96 2.61 -12.67
CA GLU A 625 2.45 1.76 -11.58
C GLU A 625 2.67 2.39 -10.20
N LYS A 626 3.89 2.92 -9.94
CA LYS A 626 4.16 3.61 -8.68
C LYS A 626 3.34 4.89 -8.55
N SER A 627 3.07 5.57 -9.66
CA SER A 627 2.18 6.75 -9.66
C SER A 627 0.75 6.36 -9.27
N GLU A 628 0.20 5.30 -9.85
CA GLU A 628 -1.14 4.77 -9.52
C GLU A 628 -1.23 4.30 -8.06
N GLU A 629 -0.19 3.62 -7.54
CA GLU A 629 -0.06 3.21 -6.14
C GLU A 629 -0.12 4.41 -5.19
N VAL A 630 0.64 5.47 -5.48
CA VAL A 630 0.69 6.68 -4.66
C VAL A 630 -0.62 7.48 -4.76
N ALA A 631 -1.27 7.49 -5.93
CA ALA A 631 -2.51 8.22 -6.16
C ALA A 631 -3.71 7.66 -5.35
N GLY A 632 -3.77 6.34 -5.15
CA GLY A 632 -4.88 5.68 -4.47
C GLY A 632 -5.19 6.25 -3.08
N PRO A 633 -4.25 6.22 -2.12
CA PRO A 633 -4.45 6.75 -0.77
C PRO A 633 -4.65 8.26 -0.68
N LEU A 634 -4.37 9.01 -1.75
CA LEU A 634 -4.62 10.46 -1.80
C LEU A 634 -6.10 10.77 -2.10
N TYR A 635 -6.84 9.84 -2.70
CA TYR A 635 -8.22 10.06 -3.17
C TYR A 635 -8.33 11.29 -4.09
N VAL A 636 -7.39 11.37 -5.04
CA VAL A 636 -7.39 12.39 -6.09
C VAL A 636 -8.70 12.38 -6.88
N ARG A 637 -9.08 13.55 -7.37
CA ARG A 637 -10.32 13.70 -8.10
C ARG A 637 -10.22 13.03 -9.49
N PRO A 638 -11.24 12.27 -9.93
CA PRO A 638 -11.21 11.60 -11.24
C PRO A 638 -11.26 12.56 -12.44
N GLN A 639 -11.86 13.75 -12.27
CA GLN A 639 -12.02 14.76 -13.31
C GLN A 639 -11.61 16.13 -12.77
N PRO A 640 -10.34 16.52 -12.91
CA PRO A 640 -9.89 17.89 -12.64
C PRO A 640 -10.56 18.90 -13.58
N GLY A 641 -10.78 20.15 -13.14
CA GLY A 641 -11.35 21.21 -13.99
C GLY A 641 -12.89 21.25 -14.11
N VAL A 642 -13.61 20.62 -13.18
CA VAL A 642 -15.08 20.72 -13.06
C VAL A 642 -15.48 21.31 -11.69
N ASP A 643 -16.71 21.81 -11.54
CA ASP A 643 -17.21 22.41 -10.28
C ASP A 643 -17.03 21.47 -9.08
N TYR A 644 -16.60 21.96 -7.91
CA TYR A 644 -16.61 21.15 -6.68
C TYR A 644 -18.03 21.04 -6.10
N VAL A 645 -18.31 19.93 -5.42
CA VAL A 645 -19.62 19.65 -4.83
C VAL A 645 -19.51 19.66 -3.31
N ILE A 646 -20.44 20.35 -2.67
CA ILE A 646 -20.64 20.35 -1.22
C ILE A 646 -21.94 19.61 -0.94
N ASP A 647 -21.88 18.55 -0.14
CA ASP A 647 -23.10 17.92 0.38
C ASP A 647 -23.52 18.67 1.64
N GLU A 648 -24.54 19.54 1.50
CA GLU A 648 -25.01 20.41 2.57
C GLU A 648 -26.31 19.90 3.21
N PHE A 649 -26.28 19.81 4.54
CA PHE A 649 -27.37 19.40 5.41
C PHE A 649 -27.61 20.48 6.47
N ASN A 650 -28.87 20.61 6.91
CA ASN A 650 -29.26 21.54 7.98
C ASN A 650 -28.68 22.95 7.78
N SER A 651 -28.80 23.49 6.56
CA SER A 651 -28.09 24.71 6.15
C SER A 651 -28.33 25.86 7.12
N VAL A 652 -27.23 26.50 7.53
CA VAL A 652 -27.22 27.73 8.32
C VAL A 652 -26.27 28.73 7.71
N GLU A 653 -26.56 30.02 7.94
CA GLU A 653 -25.68 31.12 7.59
C GLU A 653 -24.51 31.20 8.59
N TRP A 654 -23.28 31.24 8.08
CA TRP A 654 -22.08 31.43 8.91
C TRP A 654 -21.85 32.93 9.09
N LYS A 655 -22.13 33.45 10.29
CA LYS A 655 -22.01 34.89 10.58
C LYS A 655 -20.62 35.20 11.11
N CYS A 656 -19.94 36.16 10.47
CA CYS A 656 -18.68 36.74 10.93
C CYS A 656 -18.83 38.26 11.05
N SER A 657 -18.37 38.85 12.16
CA SER A 657 -18.33 40.31 12.29
C SER A 657 -17.01 40.84 11.73
N GLY A 658 -17.01 41.25 10.46
CA GLY A 658 -15.81 41.75 9.78
C GLY A 658 -14.96 40.62 9.20
N THR A 659 -13.63 40.78 9.27
CA THR A 659 -12.68 39.80 8.71
C THR A 659 -12.72 38.49 9.52
N PRO A 660 -13.02 37.34 8.88
CA PRO A 660 -13.11 36.06 9.59
C PRO A 660 -11.82 35.70 10.33
N GLN A 661 -11.94 35.36 11.61
CA GLN A 661 -10.84 34.88 12.45
C GLN A 661 -10.85 33.35 12.45
N VAL A 662 -9.80 32.73 11.90
CA VAL A 662 -9.73 31.26 11.75
C VAL A 662 -8.58 30.70 12.57
N LEU A 663 -8.82 29.63 13.32
CA LEU A 663 -7.81 28.84 13.99
C LEU A 663 -7.54 27.56 13.20
N VAL A 664 -6.28 27.34 12.83
CA VAL A 664 -5.78 26.07 12.29
C VAL A 664 -4.76 25.50 13.27
N PRO A 665 -5.14 24.52 14.12
CA PRO A 665 -4.17 23.85 14.98
C PRO A 665 -3.31 22.89 14.15
N VAL A 666 -2.04 22.79 14.52
CA VAL A 666 -1.04 21.92 13.89
C VAL A 666 -0.26 21.15 14.95
N ALA A 667 0.04 19.90 14.66
CA ALA A 667 0.73 18.97 15.55
C ALA A 667 1.85 18.26 14.79
N ASN A 668 2.80 17.69 15.53
CA ASN A 668 3.71 16.74 14.91
C ASN A 668 2.89 15.60 14.31
N GLY A 669 3.12 15.37 13.03
CA GLY A 669 2.43 14.39 12.26
C GLY A 669 1.08 14.79 11.66
N SER A 670 0.73 16.08 11.67
CA SER A 670 -0.31 16.63 10.79
C SER A 670 0.01 16.36 9.32
N GLU A 671 -1.02 16.22 8.49
CA GLU A 671 -0.88 16.11 7.03
C GLU A 671 -0.59 17.49 6.43
N GLU A 672 0.53 17.61 5.71
CA GLU A 672 1.07 18.89 5.23
C GLU A 672 0.23 19.55 4.12
N MET A 673 -0.26 18.79 3.15
CA MET A 673 -1.11 19.32 2.08
C MET A 673 -2.44 19.82 2.64
N GLU A 674 -3.04 19.10 3.58
CA GLU A 674 -4.28 19.49 4.23
C GLU A 674 -4.11 20.76 5.07
N ALA A 675 -3.05 20.83 5.88
CA ALA A 675 -2.75 22.01 6.68
C ALA A 675 -2.47 23.23 5.81
N LEU A 676 -1.63 23.08 4.78
CA LEU A 676 -1.23 24.20 3.92
C LEU A 676 -2.36 24.66 3.01
N ASN A 677 -3.19 23.78 2.45
CA ASN A 677 -4.37 24.21 1.69
C ASN A 677 -5.31 25.04 2.56
N LEU A 678 -5.55 24.65 3.82
CA LEU A 678 -6.35 25.45 4.76
C LEU A 678 -5.71 26.82 5.01
N ILE A 679 -4.41 26.87 5.33
CA ILE A 679 -3.74 28.12 5.69
C ILE A 679 -3.66 29.07 4.49
N ASP A 680 -3.16 28.57 3.37
CA ASP A 680 -2.89 29.35 2.16
C ASP A 680 -4.18 29.91 1.54
N ILE A 681 -5.17 29.04 1.27
CA ILE A 681 -6.40 29.44 0.58
C ILE A 681 -7.24 30.36 1.47
N LEU A 682 -7.34 30.11 2.77
CA LEU A 682 -8.11 31.00 3.65
C LEU A 682 -7.44 32.37 3.81
N ARG A 683 -6.11 32.45 3.87
CA ARG A 683 -5.39 33.73 3.87
C ARG A 683 -5.55 34.47 2.55
N ARG A 684 -5.47 33.79 1.40
CA ARG A 684 -5.76 34.35 0.06
C ARG A 684 -7.19 34.88 -0.05
N ALA A 685 -8.15 34.21 0.58
CA ALA A 685 -9.54 34.66 0.63
C ALA A 685 -9.72 35.95 1.44
N GLY A 686 -8.77 36.26 2.34
CA GLY A 686 -8.77 37.43 3.21
C GLY A 686 -9.09 37.11 4.66
N ALA A 687 -9.13 35.84 5.08
CA ALA A 687 -9.32 35.46 6.49
C ALA A 687 -8.04 35.71 7.31
N ASN A 688 -8.21 36.09 8.58
CA ASN A 688 -7.11 36.13 9.53
C ASN A 688 -6.87 34.74 10.12
N VAL A 689 -5.99 33.96 9.50
CA VAL A 689 -5.68 32.60 9.92
C VAL A 689 -4.53 32.60 10.95
N THR A 690 -4.87 32.19 12.18
CA THR A 690 -3.93 31.89 13.25
C THR A 690 -3.54 30.41 13.21
N VAL A 691 -2.27 30.11 12.96
CA VAL A 691 -1.74 28.76 13.03
C VAL A 691 -1.23 28.50 14.45
N ALA A 692 -1.78 27.50 15.14
CA ALA A 692 -1.43 27.23 16.53
C ALA A 692 -0.80 25.85 16.71
N SER A 693 0.38 25.80 17.32
CA SER A 693 1.00 24.54 17.71
C SER A 693 0.32 23.97 18.95
N VAL A 694 -0.04 22.68 18.91
CA VAL A 694 -0.48 21.91 20.10
C VAL A 694 0.67 21.16 20.76
N GLU A 695 1.91 21.38 20.30
CA GLU A 695 3.12 20.82 20.90
C GLU A 695 3.67 21.75 21.99
N ASP A 696 4.89 21.51 22.44
CA ASP A 696 5.65 22.36 23.36
C ASP A 696 6.48 23.45 22.65
N LYS A 697 6.51 23.42 21.31
CA LYS A 697 7.26 24.35 20.45
C LYS A 697 6.45 24.77 19.23
N LEU A 698 6.81 25.91 18.63
CA LEU A 698 6.16 26.42 17.42
C LEU A 698 6.53 25.65 16.15
N GLN A 699 7.73 25.06 16.09
CA GLN A 699 8.15 24.28 14.93
C GLN A 699 7.51 22.89 14.97
N ILE A 700 6.76 22.57 13.93
CA ILE A 700 6.06 21.30 13.73
C ILE A 700 6.73 20.51 12.61
N VAL A 701 6.86 19.20 12.84
CA VAL A 701 7.31 18.24 11.83
C VAL A 701 6.10 17.40 11.40
N THR A 702 5.72 17.45 10.13
CA THR A 702 4.54 16.74 9.60
C THR A 702 4.80 15.23 9.37
N ARG A 703 3.73 14.47 9.06
CA ARG A 703 3.53 13.02 9.28
C ARG A 703 4.67 12.08 8.92
N ARG A 704 5.36 12.26 7.79
CA ARG A 704 6.24 11.19 7.30
C ARG A 704 7.65 11.64 6.87
N HIS A 705 7.86 12.88 6.44
CA HIS A 705 9.08 13.18 5.67
C HIS A 705 9.73 14.55 5.94
N LYS A 706 9.66 15.02 7.19
CA LYS A 706 10.41 16.18 7.68
C LYS A 706 10.05 17.53 7.03
N PHE A 707 8.84 17.69 6.46
CA PHE A 707 8.38 19.03 6.10
C PHE A 707 8.14 19.83 7.39
N ASN A 708 8.81 20.96 7.52
CA ASN A 708 8.83 21.74 8.75
C ASN A 708 8.02 23.02 8.58
N LEU A 709 6.98 23.18 9.39
CA LEU A 709 6.16 24.39 9.47
C LEU A 709 6.44 25.10 10.80
N ILE A 710 6.45 26.43 10.82
CA ILE A 710 6.44 27.21 12.06
C ILE A 710 5.03 27.77 12.29
N ALA A 711 4.40 27.35 13.38
CA ALA A 711 3.14 27.93 13.86
C ALA A 711 3.32 29.38 14.32
N ASP A 712 2.25 30.16 14.28
CA ASP A 712 2.27 31.57 14.70
C ASP A 712 2.35 31.69 16.22
N ILE A 713 1.59 30.86 16.93
CA ILE A 713 1.49 30.86 18.40
C ILE A 713 1.31 29.44 18.96
N MET A 714 1.40 29.31 20.29
CA MET A 714 1.02 28.09 21.01
C MET A 714 -0.51 28.03 21.20
N VAL A 715 -1.06 26.82 21.33
CA VAL A 715 -2.51 26.62 21.53
C VAL A 715 -3.05 27.28 22.80
N GLU A 716 -2.23 27.40 23.85
CA GLU A 716 -2.57 28.09 25.09
C GLU A 716 -2.79 29.60 24.87
N GLU A 717 -2.04 30.21 23.96
CA GLU A 717 -2.23 31.60 23.58
C GLU A 717 -3.44 31.77 22.65
N ALA A 718 -3.67 30.80 21.75
CA ALA A 718 -4.88 30.76 20.93
C ALA A 718 -6.14 30.66 21.80
N ALA A 719 -6.10 29.91 22.89
CA ALA A 719 -7.23 29.71 23.80
C ALA A 719 -7.74 30.99 24.48
N LYS A 720 -6.94 32.07 24.47
CA LYS A 720 -7.30 33.38 25.02
C LYS A 720 -8.03 34.26 24.01
N ARG A 721 -8.26 33.77 22.79
CA ARG A 721 -8.89 34.49 21.67
C ARG A 721 -10.22 33.86 21.31
N GLU A 722 -11.02 34.58 20.55
CA GLU A 722 -12.21 34.04 19.89
C GLU A 722 -11.95 33.85 18.40
N PHE A 723 -12.52 32.80 17.84
CA PHE A 723 -12.45 32.48 16.42
C PHE A 723 -13.85 32.30 15.84
N ASP A 724 -14.02 32.68 14.59
CA ASP A 724 -15.22 32.42 13.80
C ASP A 724 -15.22 30.98 13.27
N LEU A 725 -14.03 30.40 13.03
CA LEU A 725 -13.86 29.01 12.61
C LEU A 725 -12.66 28.36 13.31
N ILE A 726 -12.84 27.12 13.79
CA ILE A 726 -11.73 26.23 14.15
C ILE A 726 -11.74 25.04 13.19
N VAL A 727 -10.68 24.88 12.39
CA VAL A 727 -10.61 23.82 11.38
C VAL A 727 -9.28 23.09 11.42
N MET A 728 -9.33 21.76 11.46
CA MET A 728 -8.15 20.92 11.73
C MET A 728 -7.76 20.06 10.52
N PRO A 729 -6.46 19.98 10.18
CA PRO A 729 -5.97 18.99 9.23
C PRO A 729 -6.06 17.58 9.83
N GLY A 730 -5.87 16.56 9.02
CA GLY A 730 -5.72 15.18 9.43
C GLY A 730 -4.27 14.79 9.67
N GLY A 731 -3.93 13.56 9.26
CA GLY A 731 -2.70 12.87 9.64
C GLY A 731 -2.87 12.18 10.99
N LEU A 732 -2.77 10.84 11.03
CA LEU A 732 -3.14 10.05 12.21
C LEU A 732 -2.40 10.46 13.50
N PRO A 733 -1.06 10.62 13.52
CA PRO A 733 -0.36 11.07 14.73
C PRO A 733 -0.79 12.49 15.16
N GLY A 734 -0.97 13.40 14.19
CA GLY A 734 -1.46 14.75 14.46
C GLY A 734 -2.88 14.74 15.04
N ALA A 735 -3.78 13.95 14.47
CA ALA A 735 -5.15 13.78 14.96
C ALA A 735 -5.21 13.18 16.37
N GLN A 736 -4.36 12.19 16.68
CA GLN A 736 -4.21 11.65 18.03
C GLN A 736 -3.72 12.72 19.02
N LYS A 737 -2.75 13.55 18.60
CA LYS A 737 -2.27 14.67 19.41
C LYS A 737 -3.37 15.71 19.64
N PHE A 738 -4.13 16.09 18.60
CA PHE A 738 -5.28 16.99 18.73
C PHE A 738 -6.30 16.45 19.74
N SER A 739 -6.67 15.18 19.62
CA SER A 739 -7.67 14.52 20.47
C SER A 739 -7.26 14.44 21.94
N SER A 740 -5.97 14.28 22.22
CA SER A 740 -5.42 14.24 23.59
C SER A 740 -5.11 15.62 24.17
N THR A 741 -5.10 16.67 23.35
CA THR A 741 -4.81 18.03 23.80
C THR A 741 -6.06 18.67 24.40
N LYS A 742 -6.18 18.62 25.72
CA LYS A 742 -7.34 19.12 26.47
C LYS A 742 -7.72 20.57 26.10
N VAL A 743 -6.73 21.46 25.99
CA VAL A 743 -6.96 22.89 25.65
C VAL A 743 -7.68 23.03 24.30
N LEU A 744 -7.27 22.27 23.28
CA LEU A 744 -7.91 22.29 21.97
C LEU A 744 -9.31 21.70 22.01
N VAL A 745 -9.49 20.56 22.70
CA VAL A 745 -10.81 19.92 22.85
C VAL A 745 -11.80 20.85 23.55
N ASP A 746 -11.37 21.55 24.60
CA ASP A 746 -12.21 22.53 25.31
C ASP A 746 -12.60 23.70 24.38
N LEU A 747 -11.68 24.17 23.52
CA LEU A 747 -11.98 25.20 22.53
C LEU A 747 -13.02 24.72 21.50
N LEU A 748 -12.87 23.50 20.98
CA LEU A 748 -13.81 22.92 20.02
C LEU A 748 -15.21 22.75 20.63
N LYS A 749 -15.31 22.28 21.88
CA LYS A 749 -16.58 22.17 22.59
C LYS A 749 -17.24 23.52 22.78
N LYS A 750 -16.48 24.53 23.22
CA LYS A 750 -16.98 25.91 23.35
C LYS A 750 -17.44 26.47 21.99
N GLN A 751 -16.71 26.18 20.91
CA GLN A 751 -17.05 26.61 19.55
C GLN A 751 -18.40 26.00 19.11
N ALA A 752 -18.55 24.69 19.31
CA ALA A 752 -19.77 23.96 18.97
C ALA A 752 -20.98 24.41 19.83
N GLU A 753 -20.80 24.58 21.14
CA GLU A 753 -21.84 25.08 22.07
C GLU A 753 -22.30 26.51 21.73
N SER A 754 -21.38 27.33 21.20
CA SER A 754 -21.68 28.69 20.75
C SER A 754 -22.31 28.73 19.34
N ASN A 755 -22.59 27.56 18.74
CA ASN A 755 -23.07 27.41 17.37
C ASN A 755 -22.18 28.10 16.32
N LYS A 756 -20.89 28.28 16.62
CA LYS A 756 -19.92 28.83 15.68
C LYS A 756 -19.35 27.70 14.80
N PRO A 757 -18.91 28.01 13.57
CA PRO A 757 -18.30 27.04 12.69
C PRO A 757 -17.09 26.29 13.26
N TYR A 758 -17.01 24.99 13.00
CA TYR A 758 -15.83 24.17 13.24
C TYR A 758 -15.76 23.00 12.24
N GLY A 759 -14.60 22.40 12.08
CA GLY A 759 -14.45 21.31 11.12
C GLY A 759 -13.13 20.56 11.17
N ALA A 760 -13.06 19.50 10.37
CA ALA A 760 -11.88 18.66 10.28
C ALA A 760 -11.82 17.88 8.96
N ILE A 761 -10.62 17.49 8.53
CA ILE A 761 -10.40 16.66 7.34
C ILE A 761 -9.67 15.35 7.68
N CYS A 762 -9.86 14.32 6.86
CA CYS A 762 -9.15 13.05 6.91
C CYS A 762 -9.36 12.29 8.23
N ALA A 763 -8.32 12.07 9.03
CA ALA A 763 -8.40 11.30 10.27
C ALA A 763 -9.08 12.08 11.40
N SER A 764 -9.06 13.42 11.35
CA SER A 764 -9.49 14.27 12.46
C SER A 764 -11.00 14.24 12.75
N PRO A 765 -11.92 14.12 11.78
CA PRO A 765 -13.33 13.86 12.08
C PRO A 765 -13.54 12.63 12.98
N ALA A 766 -12.91 11.51 12.63
CA ALA A 766 -13.05 10.25 13.36
C ALA A 766 -12.31 10.21 14.71
N TYR A 767 -11.12 10.83 14.80
CA TYR A 767 -10.29 10.77 16.00
C TYR A 767 -10.48 11.92 16.98
N VAL A 768 -10.95 13.07 16.49
CA VAL A 768 -11.13 14.28 17.31
C VAL A 768 -12.60 14.61 17.46
N LEU A 769 -13.37 14.72 16.37
CA LEU A 769 -14.75 15.19 16.49
C LEU A 769 -15.70 14.12 17.07
N GLU A 770 -15.64 12.90 16.56
CA GLU A 770 -16.50 11.80 17.00
C GLU A 770 -16.33 11.48 18.50
N PRO A 771 -15.12 11.20 19.04
CA PRO A 771 -14.97 10.70 20.41
C PRO A 771 -15.28 11.78 21.46
N HIS A 772 -15.22 13.06 21.06
CA HIS A 772 -15.56 14.20 21.92
C HIS A 772 -17.01 14.65 21.79
N GLY A 773 -17.84 13.89 21.07
CA GLY A 773 -19.28 14.11 20.94
C GLY A 773 -19.67 15.27 20.02
N LEU A 774 -18.72 15.79 19.24
CA LEU A 774 -18.93 16.94 18.37
C LEU A 774 -19.72 16.54 17.11
N LEU A 775 -19.75 15.26 16.74
CA LEU A 775 -20.54 14.77 15.60
C LEU A 775 -21.96 14.29 15.97
N LYS A 776 -22.39 14.46 17.22
CA LYS A 776 -23.68 13.96 17.68
C LYS A 776 -24.84 14.60 16.91
N GLY A 777 -25.57 13.77 16.15
CA GLY A 777 -26.72 14.21 15.35
C GLY A 777 -26.34 15.02 14.11
N LYS A 778 -25.08 14.94 13.68
CA LYS A 778 -24.53 15.62 12.51
C LYS A 778 -24.08 14.60 11.48
N LYS A 779 -24.20 14.95 10.20
CA LYS A 779 -23.58 14.21 9.11
C LYS A 779 -22.15 14.66 8.91
N ALA A 780 -21.26 13.70 8.66
CA ALA A 780 -19.85 13.95 8.43
C ALA A 780 -19.26 12.95 7.44
N THR A 781 -18.14 13.34 6.84
CA THR A 781 -17.23 12.46 6.12
C THR A 781 -15.88 12.41 6.84
N SER A 782 -15.07 11.40 6.54
CA SER A 782 -13.72 11.24 7.08
C SER A 782 -12.85 10.45 6.12
N PHE A 783 -11.59 10.21 6.50
CA PHE A 783 -10.71 9.33 5.74
C PHE A 783 -11.36 7.95 5.59
N PRO A 784 -11.47 7.38 4.37
CA PRO A 784 -12.31 6.19 4.17
C PRO A 784 -11.93 4.99 5.04
N PRO A 785 -10.64 4.69 5.29
CA PRO A 785 -10.23 3.69 6.27
C PRO A 785 -10.66 3.96 7.73
N MET A 786 -11.20 5.13 8.03
CA MET A 786 -11.67 5.57 9.35
C MET A 786 -13.17 5.88 9.36
N ALA A 787 -13.88 5.68 8.24
CA ALA A 787 -15.31 5.94 8.12
C ALA A 787 -16.13 5.13 9.13
N HIS A 788 -15.69 3.90 9.42
CA HIS A 788 -16.34 3.01 10.39
C HIS A 788 -16.35 3.56 11.82
N LEU A 789 -15.45 4.49 12.15
CA LEU A 789 -15.39 5.12 13.46
C LEU A 789 -16.49 6.16 13.66
N LEU A 790 -17.12 6.65 12.58
CA LEU A 790 -18.23 7.59 12.68
C LEU A 790 -19.52 6.86 13.07
N THR A 791 -20.30 7.44 13.99
CA THR A 791 -21.60 6.88 14.37
C THR A 791 -22.60 6.97 13.21
N ASP A 792 -22.57 8.07 12.45
CA ASP A 792 -23.36 8.24 11.22
C ASP A 792 -22.45 8.17 9.98
N GLN A 793 -22.57 7.06 9.24
CA GLN A 793 -21.76 6.79 8.05
C GLN A 793 -22.44 7.24 6.75
N SER A 794 -23.64 7.84 6.81
CA SER A 794 -24.48 8.12 5.65
C SER A 794 -23.89 9.13 4.64
N ALA A 795 -22.87 9.88 5.05
CA ALA A 795 -22.18 10.86 4.22
C ALA A 795 -20.68 10.57 4.03
N CYS A 796 -20.20 9.37 4.37
CA CYS A 796 -18.77 9.02 4.27
C CYS A 796 -18.21 8.99 2.84
N ASP A 797 -19.07 8.81 1.83
CA ASP A 797 -18.63 8.81 0.44
C ASP A 797 -18.35 10.20 -0.11
N SER A 798 -19.00 11.22 0.48
CA SER A 798 -18.88 12.63 0.13
C SER A 798 -17.46 13.15 0.31
N ARG A 799 -17.02 14.03 -0.60
CA ARG A 799 -15.68 14.66 -0.52
C ARG A 799 -15.64 15.80 0.48
N VAL A 800 -16.71 16.58 0.55
CA VAL A 800 -16.93 17.66 1.52
C VAL A 800 -18.38 17.60 1.99
N VAL A 801 -18.57 17.61 3.31
CA VAL A 801 -19.89 17.59 3.96
C VAL A 801 -20.01 18.80 4.87
N VAL A 802 -21.11 19.54 4.73
CA VAL A 802 -21.51 20.61 5.65
C VAL A 802 -22.79 20.18 6.36
N ASP A 803 -22.79 20.18 7.70
CA ASP A 803 -24.01 20.00 8.49
C ASP A 803 -24.18 21.15 9.50
N GLY A 804 -24.94 22.17 9.10
CA GLY A 804 -25.07 23.41 9.87
C GLY A 804 -23.72 24.12 10.06
N ASN A 805 -23.23 24.16 11.31
CA ASN A 805 -21.95 24.77 11.67
C ASN A 805 -20.75 23.78 11.64
N LEU A 806 -20.97 22.51 11.29
CA LEU A 806 -19.92 21.53 11.10
C LEU A 806 -19.53 21.46 9.61
N ILE A 807 -18.23 21.41 9.32
CA ILE A 807 -17.73 21.02 7.99
C ILE A 807 -16.68 19.91 8.10
N THR A 808 -16.76 18.90 7.25
CA THR A 808 -15.78 17.80 7.19
C THR A 808 -15.36 17.46 5.77
N SER A 809 -14.17 16.86 5.62
CA SER A 809 -13.67 16.42 4.32
C SER A 809 -12.87 15.11 4.40
N LYS A 810 -12.76 14.44 3.25
CA LYS A 810 -12.39 13.03 3.12
C LYS A 810 -10.88 12.76 3.25
N ALA A 811 -10.02 13.41 2.47
CA ALA A 811 -8.63 12.99 2.31
C ALA A 811 -7.74 14.12 1.72
N PRO A 812 -6.41 13.94 1.59
CA PRO A 812 -5.54 14.99 1.06
C PRO A 812 -5.95 15.49 -0.34
N GLY A 813 -6.41 14.58 -1.21
CA GLY A 813 -6.90 14.93 -2.54
C GLY A 813 -8.18 15.77 -2.55
N SER A 814 -8.89 15.92 -1.42
CA SER A 814 -10.04 16.83 -1.26
C SER A 814 -9.72 18.09 -0.46
N ALA A 815 -8.46 18.34 -0.11
CA ALA A 815 -8.06 19.49 0.71
C ALA A 815 -8.38 20.85 0.06
N THR A 816 -8.16 21.00 -1.25
CA THR A 816 -8.50 22.24 -1.97
C THR A 816 -10.02 22.47 -2.00
N GLU A 817 -10.80 21.41 -2.24
CA GLU A 817 -12.28 21.48 -2.21
C GLU A 817 -12.79 21.87 -0.82
N PHE A 818 -12.18 21.30 0.23
CA PHE A 818 -12.51 21.62 1.61
C PHE A 818 -12.25 23.09 1.93
N ALA A 819 -11.08 23.61 1.55
CA ALA A 819 -10.76 25.02 1.76
C ALA A 819 -11.69 25.95 0.95
N LEU A 820 -11.98 25.62 -0.32
CA LEU A 820 -12.91 26.40 -1.16
C LEU A 820 -14.34 26.38 -0.60
N ALA A 821 -14.80 25.26 -0.06
CA ALA A 821 -16.09 25.18 0.61
C ALA A 821 -16.16 26.08 1.85
N ILE A 822 -15.07 26.18 2.62
CA ILE A 822 -14.97 27.12 3.75
C ILE A 822 -15.01 28.57 3.23
N VAL A 823 -14.30 28.88 2.15
CA VAL A 823 -14.34 30.22 1.53
C VAL A 823 -15.77 30.55 1.08
N GLU A 824 -16.49 29.59 0.49
CA GLU A 824 -17.88 29.78 0.08
C GLU A 824 -18.79 30.09 1.27
N LYS A 825 -18.61 29.40 2.40
CA LYS A 825 -19.39 29.65 3.61
C LYS A 825 -19.05 30.98 4.29
N LEU A 826 -17.79 31.43 4.26
CA LEU A 826 -17.35 32.65 4.95
C LEU A 826 -17.45 33.92 4.10
N PHE A 827 -17.24 33.82 2.79
CA PHE A 827 -17.13 34.97 1.87
C PHE A 827 -18.12 34.92 0.70
N GLY A 828 -18.88 33.83 0.56
CA GLY A 828 -19.84 33.64 -0.51
C GLY A 828 -19.26 32.93 -1.74
N ARG A 829 -20.17 32.32 -2.52
CA ARG A 829 -19.85 31.49 -3.69
C ARG A 829 -19.06 32.21 -4.76
N GLU A 830 -19.33 33.49 -5.01
CA GLU A 830 -18.60 34.28 -6.02
C GLU A 830 -17.10 34.36 -5.70
N LYS A 831 -16.75 34.64 -4.43
CA LYS A 831 -15.36 34.67 -3.98
C LYS A 831 -14.71 33.29 -4.13
N ALA A 832 -15.41 32.23 -3.73
CA ALA A 832 -14.89 30.86 -3.82
C ALA A 832 -14.64 30.43 -5.27
N VAL A 833 -15.57 30.69 -6.20
CA VAL A 833 -15.41 30.40 -7.63
C VAL A 833 -14.27 31.23 -8.25
N GLY A 834 -14.16 32.51 -7.89
CA GLY A 834 -13.04 33.36 -8.32
C GLY A 834 -11.69 32.79 -7.89
N MET A 835 -11.60 32.32 -6.64
CA MET A 835 -10.41 31.67 -6.11
C MET A 835 -10.13 30.31 -6.76
N ALA A 836 -11.15 29.49 -6.99
CA ALA A 836 -11.00 28.22 -7.66
C ALA A 836 -10.36 28.39 -9.06
N LYS A 837 -10.76 29.42 -9.80
CA LYS A 837 -10.14 29.77 -11.09
C LYS A 837 -8.70 30.26 -10.94
N GLU A 838 -8.42 31.10 -9.95
CA GLU A 838 -7.05 31.57 -9.66
C GLU A 838 -6.11 30.42 -9.30
N LEU A 839 -6.59 29.42 -8.56
CA LEU A 839 -5.81 28.24 -8.20
C LEU A 839 -5.62 27.24 -9.36
N ILE A 840 -6.28 27.45 -10.50
CA ILE A 840 -6.40 26.48 -11.60
C ILE A 840 -7.13 25.22 -11.14
N PHE A 841 -8.12 25.36 -10.25
CA PHE A 841 -8.96 24.26 -9.80
C PHE A 841 -10.12 24.00 -10.78
N MET A 842 -10.68 25.07 -11.36
CA MET A 842 -11.79 25.07 -12.34
C MET A 842 -11.38 25.63 -13.69
#